data_AF-A0AAF0X594-F1
#
_entry.id   AF-A0AAF0X594-F1
#
_cell.length_a   1.000
_cell.length_b   1.000
_cell.length_c   1.000
_cell.angle_alpha   90.00
_cell.angle_beta   90.00
_cell.angle_gamma   90.00
#
_symmetry.space_group_name_H-M   'P 1'
#
loop_
_entity.id
_entity.type
_entity.pdbx_description
1 polymer ?
#
loop_
_entity_poly.entity_id
_entity_poly.type
_entity_poly.pdbx_seq_one_letter_code
_entity_poly.pdbx_strand_id
1 'polypeptide(L)'
;MEALRHLNIPTYTRALLPHPPTTKRATKLFTITNTTNNTNSFSASKWADRLLSDFQFLPSSTSSSNLLEHSPPSLPYPPKPSSPERNVSIPIDFYRVLGAETHFLADGIRRAYEARVSKQPQFGFSENALISRRQILEAACETLVNPRSKREYNQSLVEDEFDTIITQVPFDNVPGALCLLQEVGESEVVLQVGESLLRERLGKSFKQDVVLAMSLAYVDFSRDAMALSPPDYVRGCEYLERALKLLQEEGASSLAPDLQAQIDETLEEINPRYVLELLALPLGEEYRTKRAEGLQGVRNILWAVGGGGATAVSGGFTREDFMNEAFLSMTAAEQVDLFVATPSNIPAQSFEVYGVALALVAQAFTSKKPHLIRDADNLFLQLQQTKVTALGNSMSVYNDGENSEIDFALERGICSLLVGEVDECCRCLGLDNENSAYRDPSIIKFVTENSTVDEENDLLPGLCKLLETWLMEVVFPRFRETNDIVFKLGDYYDDPSVLRYLERLERVGASPLAAAAAIARIGAEATAVFDNVKISAIQALKKVFPLGPEEATVRRQGYDEASRSEIAVELDEYGRQLYPDVSADIVINAEEDRPYDLLEQEMITHKIKDASVKIMVAGVVVGFLTLAGLKYLPFRNRYVVSPVDEGSAVASDVINVGSSTDEILEEVPKMDARLAESLVRKWQSIKSQALGSNHFLGNLSEVLDGQMFKIWEDRAIEIAINGWSWDYSLTNLNIDSVTISLDGRRAIIEATLEESAQLIDATHPENNDAYNTSYTMRYEMACSPSGWKITEGAVLKS
;
A
#
# COMPACT_ATOMS: atom_id res chain seq x y z
N MET A 1 25.99 38.87 -22.52
CA MET A 1 26.26 39.65 -21.30
C MET A 1 24.90 40.05 -20.73
N GLU A 2 24.25 39.15 -19.97
CA GLU A 2 24.44 38.99 -18.51
C GLU A 2 24.04 40.26 -17.75
N ALA A 3 23.31 40.25 -16.64
CA ALA A 3 22.71 39.20 -15.83
C ALA A 3 21.80 39.89 -14.79
N LEU A 4 21.10 39.08 -13.99
CA LEU A 4 20.51 39.38 -12.67
C LEU A 4 19.13 40.06 -12.63
N ARG A 5 18.07 39.23 -12.64
CA ARG A 5 16.91 39.37 -11.74
C ARG A 5 16.35 37.99 -11.35
N HIS A 6 16.93 37.42 -10.30
CA HIS A 6 16.28 36.42 -9.46
C HIS A 6 15.98 37.06 -8.11
N LEU A 7 14.74 36.90 -7.64
CA LEU A 7 14.27 36.77 -6.26
C LEU A 7 12.77 37.10 -6.26
N ASN A 8 11.92 36.07 -6.31
CA ASN A 8 10.52 36.20 -5.93
C ASN A 8 10.25 35.23 -4.78
N ILE A 9 10.00 35.83 -3.63
CA ILE A 9 9.62 35.22 -2.35
C ILE A 9 8.11 34.98 -2.39
N PRO A 10 7.58 33.78 -2.13
CA PRO A 10 6.15 33.60 -1.92
C PRO A 10 5.78 34.05 -0.50
N THR A 11 4.82 34.97 -0.41
CA THR A 11 4.25 35.44 0.85
C THR A 11 3.12 34.51 1.27
N TYR A 12 3.34 33.71 2.32
CA TYR A 12 2.30 32.87 2.90
C TYR A 12 1.32 33.70 3.73
N THR A 13 0.06 33.64 3.32
CA THR A 13 -1.06 34.28 4.01
C THR A 13 -1.42 33.44 5.24
N ARG A 14 -1.48 34.08 6.41
CA ARG A 14 -1.83 33.49 7.70
C ARG A 14 -3.30 33.03 7.70
N ALA A 15 -3.55 31.75 7.41
CA ALA A 15 -4.84 31.13 7.64
C ALA A 15 -4.92 30.59 9.08
N LEU A 16 -6.03 30.90 9.77
CA LEU A 16 -6.36 30.40 11.10
C LEU A 16 -6.60 28.88 11.03
N LEU A 17 -5.94 28.15 11.93
CA LEU A 17 -5.92 26.69 12.03
C LEU A 17 -7.29 26.10 12.42
N PRO A 18 -7.81 25.08 11.71
CA PRO A 18 -8.83 24.18 12.25
C PRO A 18 -8.16 23.13 13.17
N HIS A 19 -8.80 22.86 14.31
CA HIS A 19 -8.42 21.78 15.23
C HIS A 19 -8.57 20.39 14.57
N PRO A 20 -7.78 19.37 14.99
CA PRO A 20 -7.92 18.01 14.50
C PRO A 20 -9.32 17.44 14.83
N PRO A 21 -9.85 16.52 14.02
CA PRO A 21 -11.13 15.89 14.28
C PRO A 21 -11.05 15.06 15.56
N THR A 22 -11.87 15.44 16.55
CA THR A 22 -12.06 14.69 17.79
C THR A 22 -12.73 13.35 17.48
N THR A 23 -11.96 12.26 17.42
CA THR A 23 -12.50 10.92 17.60
C THR A 23 -12.87 10.76 19.07
N LYS A 24 -14.19 10.66 19.34
CA LYS A 24 -14.74 10.54 20.69
C LYS A 24 -14.29 9.23 21.36
N ARG A 25 -13.19 9.29 22.10
CA ARG A 25 -13.00 8.52 23.33
C ARG A 25 -12.56 9.54 24.38
N ALA A 26 -13.31 9.64 25.47
CA ALA A 26 -13.02 10.57 26.54
C ALA A 26 -11.76 10.10 27.29
N THR A 27 -10.59 10.45 26.78
CA THR A 27 -9.34 10.40 27.54
C THR A 27 -9.39 11.60 28.49
N LYS A 28 -9.45 11.35 29.80
CA LYS A 28 -9.42 12.41 30.83
C LYS A 28 -8.23 13.33 30.55
N LEU A 29 -8.48 14.65 30.57
CA LEU A 29 -7.48 15.70 30.31
C LEU A 29 -6.18 15.47 31.09
N PHE A 30 -5.05 15.32 30.39
CA PHE A 30 -3.72 15.38 30.96
C PHE A 30 -3.37 16.84 31.27
N THR A 31 -3.27 17.17 32.55
CA THR A 31 -2.86 18.51 33.00
C THR A 31 -1.42 18.43 33.47
N ILE A 32 -0.50 19.17 32.85
CA ILE A 32 0.79 19.50 33.48
C ILE A 32 0.45 20.37 34.70
N THR A 33 0.36 19.77 35.88
CA THR A 33 0.27 20.53 37.12
C THR A 33 1.67 20.95 37.55
N ASN A 34 2.00 22.23 37.36
CA ASN A 34 3.11 22.88 38.07
C ASN A 34 2.72 23.01 39.55
N THR A 35 2.87 21.94 40.34
CA THR A 35 2.63 22.01 41.78
C THR A 35 3.83 22.62 42.49
N THR A 36 3.74 23.92 42.75
CA THR A 36 4.32 24.48 43.97
C THR A 36 3.38 24.13 45.11
N ASN A 37 3.88 23.33 46.06
CA ASN A 37 3.28 22.95 47.34
C ASN A 37 1.81 23.38 47.57
N ASN A 38 0.86 22.48 47.34
CA ASN A 38 -0.29 22.30 48.23
C ASN A 38 -0.98 20.95 47.98
N THR A 39 -1.36 20.33 49.09
CA THR A 39 -1.93 18.99 49.24
C THR A 39 -3.23 18.80 48.46
N ASN A 40 -3.17 18.12 47.32
CA ASN A 40 -4.24 17.28 46.78
C ASN A 40 -3.59 16.14 45.99
N SER A 41 -3.68 14.93 46.54
CA SER A 41 -3.04 13.71 46.05
C SER A 41 -3.73 13.22 44.77
N PHE A 42 -3.07 13.39 43.63
CA PHE A 42 -3.23 12.47 42.51
C PHE A 42 -2.28 11.30 42.77
N SER A 43 -2.85 10.10 42.89
CA SER A 43 -2.09 8.89 43.21
C SER A 43 -1.26 8.51 41.98
N ALA A 44 0.03 8.85 41.98
CA ALA A 44 0.99 8.25 41.08
C ALA A 44 0.94 6.72 41.23
N SER A 45 1.20 5.96 40.16
CA SER A 45 1.36 4.51 40.32
C SER A 45 2.48 4.23 41.32
N LYS A 46 2.28 3.24 42.20
CA LYS A 46 3.33 2.73 43.12
C LYS A 46 4.60 2.25 42.40
N TRP A 47 4.55 2.16 41.06
CA TRP A 47 5.64 1.79 40.17
C TRP A 47 6.55 2.97 39.81
N ALA A 48 6.03 4.20 39.87
CA ALA A 48 6.82 5.42 39.67
C ALA A 48 7.94 5.57 40.72
N ASP A 49 7.71 5.15 41.97
CA ASP A 49 8.70 5.22 43.05
C ASP A 49 9.91 4.28 42.83
N ARG A 50 9.74 3.18 42.09
CA ARG A 50 10.84 2.26 41.75
C ARG A 50 11.75 2.85 40.69
N LEU A 51 11.17 3.45 39.66
CA LEU A 51 11.88 4.25 38.68
C LEU A 51 12.71 5.34 39.37
N LEU A 52 12.11 6.11 40.28
CA LEU A 52 12.81 7.16 41.05
C LEU A 52 13.96 6.65 41.93
N SER A 53 13.84 5.43 42.47
CA SER A 53 14.89 4.82 43.31
C SER A 53 16.14 4.44 42.51
N ASP A 54 15.97 4.04 41.24
CA ASP A 54 17.07 3.62 40.36
C ASP A 54 17.77 4.81 39.65
N PHE A 55 17.14 5.99 39.63
CA PHE A 55 17.73 7.22 39.06
C PHE A 55 18.75 7.91 39.98
N GLN A 56 18.95 7.44 41.22
CA GLN A 56 19.95 8.00 42.14
C GLN A 56 21.32 7.31 42.01
N PHE A 57 22.11 7.68 41.01
CA PHE A 57 23.56 7.46 41.04
C PHE A 57 24.34 8.78 41.07
N LEU A 58 25.27 8.84 42.03
CA LEU A 58 26.14 9.95 42.42
C LEU A 58 26.95 10.53 41.25
N PRO A 59 27.37 11.81 41.33
CA PRO A 59 28.23 12.42 40.32
C PRO A 59 29.53 11.62 40.14
N SER A 60 29.83 11.33 38.88
CA SER A 60 31.02 10.63 38.40
C SER A 60 32.31 11.20 39.03
N SER A 61 32.94 10.44 39.93
CA SER A 61 34.33 10.67 40.30
C SER A 61 35.22 10.15 39.17
N THR A 62 35.72 11.06 38.34
CA THR A 62 36.86 10.81 37.45
C THR A 62 38.08 10.47 38.29
N SER A 63 38.42 9.18 38.38
CA SER A 63 39.74 8.74 38.82
C SER A 63 40.69 8.70 37.62
N SER A 64 41.25 9.85 37.28
CA SER A 64 42.47 9.95 36.48
C SER A 64 43.67 10.01 37.43
N SER A 65 44.50 8.98 37.35
CA SER A 65 45.75 8.84 38.10
C SER A 65 46.75 9.93 37.74
N ASN A 66 47.20 10.66 38.77
CA ASN A 66 48.49 11.32 38.96
C ASN A 66 49.20 11.96 37.75
N LEU A 67 49.34 13.30 37.77
CA LEU A 67 50.63 13.98 37.65
C LEU A 67 50.59 15.28 38.48
N LEU A 68 51.66 15.49 39.25
CA LEU A 68 51.90 16.59 40.19
C LEU A 68 52.08 17.93 39.46
N GLU A 69 51.43 19.00 39.93
CA GLU A 69 52.02 20.35 39.98
C GLU A 69 51.20 21.32 40.85
N HIS A 70 51.92 22.22 41.53
CA HIS A 70 51.50 23.05 42.66
C HIS A 70 50.55 24.22 42.32
N SER A 71 49.56 24.49 43.18
CA SER A 71 48.96 25.83 43.41
C SER A 71 48.14 25.91 44.73
N PRO A 72 48.00 27.10 45.38
CA PRO A 72 47.61 27.27 46.80
C PRO A 72 46.08 27.27 47.08
N PRO A 73 45.63 27.20 48.34
CA PRO A 73 44.25 26.84 48.68
C PRO A 73 43.29 28.03 48.54
N SER A 74 42.15 27.81 47.89
CA SER A 74 40.99 28.71 47.91
C SER A 74 39.85 28.10 48.73
N LEU A 75 39.17 28.96 49.50
CA LEU A 75 38.14 28.67 50.50
C LEU A 75 36.93 27.88 49.92
N PRO A 76 36.23 27.08 50.75
CA PRO A 76 35.11 26.28 50.29
C PRO A 76 33.86 27.14 50.04
N TYR A 77 33.38 27.14 48.79
CA TYR A 77 32.04 27.63 48.44
C TYR A 77 30.97 26.67 49.02
N PRO A 78 29.83 27.17 49.51
CA PRO A 78 28.72 26.32 49.93
C PRO A 78 28.08 25.61 48.72
N PRO A 79 27.53 24.39 48.89
CA PRO A 79 26.85 23.67 47.82
C PRO A 79 25.65 24.47 47.32
N LYS A 80 25.49 24.57 45.99
CA LYS A 80 24.28 25.13 45.37
C LYS A 80 23.06 24.32 45.84
N PRO A 81 21.93 24.97 46.20
CA PRO A 81 20.71 24.27 46.54
C PRO A 81 20.20 23.49 45.32
N SER A 82 19.88 22.22 45.52
CA SER A 82 19.20 21.37 44.53
C SER A 82 17.84 22.00 44.20
N SER A 83 17.59 22.20 42.91
CA SER A 83 16.26 22.56 42.41
C SER A 83 15.26 21.44 42.75
N PRO A 84 14.00 21.75 43.11
CA PRO A 84 13.00 20.73 43.42
C PRO A 84 12.81 19.79 42.23
N GLU A 85 12.77 18.48 42.50
CA GLU A 85 12.55 17.43 41.50
C GLU A 85 11.19 17.63 40.84
N ARG A 86 11.21 18.17 39.61
CA ARG A 86 10.03 18.33 38.77
C ARG A 86 9.75 16.98 38.11
N ASN A 87 8.50 16.50 38.17
CA ASN A 87 8.06 15.27 37.52
C ASN A 87 6.98 15.55 36.48
N VAL A 88 6.87 14.69 35.47
CA VAL A 88 5.83 14.70 34.44
C VAL A 88 5.16 13.32 34.41
N SER A 89 3.84 13.30 34.45
CA SER A 89 3.06 12.06 34.38
C SER A 89 2.97 11.58 32.93
N ILE A 90 3.53 10.40 32.64
CA ILE A 90 3.59 9.80 31.31
C ILE A 90 3.11 8.35 31.40
N PRO A 91 2.20 7.89 30.54
CA PRO A 91 1.78 6.49 30.50
C PRO A 91 2.90 5.62 29.91
N ILE A 92 3.50 4.75 30.73
CA ILE A 92 4.57 3.84 30.34
C ILE A 92 4.15 2.42 30.74
N ASP A 93 3.80 1.60 29.75
CA ASP A 93 3.55 0.17 29.95
C ASP A 93 4.86 -0.61 29.80
N PHE A 94 5.32 -1.24 30.90
CA PHE A 94 6.56 -2.01 30.96
C PHE A 94 6.62 -3.16 29.94
N TYR A 95 5.50 -3.79 29.61
CA TYR A 95 5.49 -4.83 28.58
C TYR A 95 5.73 -4.24 27.19
N ARG A 96 5.03 -3.15 26.86
CA ARG A 96 5.16 -2.49 25.55
C ARG A 96 6.55 -1.91 25.34
N VAL A 97 7.12 -1.19 26.31
CA VAL A 97 8.45 -0.56 26.15
C VAL A 97 9.59 -1.57 25.99
N LEU A 98 9.46 -2.76 26.58
CA LEU A 98 10.40 -3.87 26.36
C LEU A 98 10.12 -4.65 25.07
N GLY A 99 8.93 -4.54 24.48
CA GLY A 99 8.48 -5.44 23.42
C GLY A 99 8.26 -6.87 23.92
N ALA A 100 7.81 -7.02 25.17
CA ALA A 100 7.56 -8.29 25.83
C ALA A 100 6.06 -8.53 26.01
N GLU A 101 5.66 -9.79 26.19
CA GLU A 101 4.27 -10.16 26.49
C GLU A 101 4.07 -10.61 27.95
N THR A 102 2.83 -10.54 28.43
CA THR A 102 2.48 -10.89 29.82
C THR A 102 2.86 -12.32 30.20
N HIS A 103 2.81 -13.23 29.22
CA HIS A 103 3.12 -14.64 29.37
C HIS A 103 4.63 -14.95 29.37
N PHE A 104 5.50 -14.01 28.99
CA PHE A 104 6.96 -14.23 28.93
C PHE A 104 7.55 -14.55 30.31
N LEU A 105 8.43 -15.55 30.38
CA LEU A 105 9.19 -15.87 31.58
C LEU A 105 10.38 -14.91 31.77
N ALA A 106 11.04 -14.96 32.94
CA ALA A 106 12.14 -14.05 33.29
C ALA A 106 13.24 -13.97 32.21
N ASP A 107 13.63 -15.11 31.62
CA ASP A 107 14.64 -15.16 30.57
C ASP A 107 14.12 -14.59 29.23
N GLY A 108 12.82 -14.71 28.96
CA GLY A 108 12.15 -14.03 27.84
C GLY A 108 12.14 -12.50 28.02
N ILE A 109 11.86 -12.02 29.23
CA ILE A 109 11.92 -10.59 29.57
C ILE A 109 13.35 -10.05 29.41
N ARG A 110 14.37 -10.76 29.92
CA ARG A 110 15.78 -10.34 29.78
C ARG A 110 16.20 -10.25 28.33
N ARG A 111 15.82 -11.22 27.49
CA ARG A 111 16.10 -11.17 26.05
C ARG A 111 15.38 -10.02 25.35
N ALA A 112 14.12 -9.74 25.70
CA ALA A 112 13.40 -8.59 25.17
C ALA A 112 14.11 -7.26 25.54
N TYR A 113 14.55 -7.13 26.79
CA TYR A 113 15.36 -6.01 27.26
C TYR A 113 16.68 -5.89 26.50
N GLU A 114 17.47 -6.97 26.40
CA GLU A 114 18.75 -6.99 25.68
C GLU A 114 18.59 -6.61 24.21
N ALA A 115 17.56 -7.14 23.53
CA ALA A 115 17.23 -6.79 22.16
C ALA A 115 16.88 -5.29 22.03
N ARG A 116 16.11 -4.75 22.98
CA ARG A 116 15.69 -3.34 22.98
C ARG A 116 16.83 -2.37 23.29
N VAL A 117 17.75 -2.74 24.19
CA VAL A 117 18.97 -1.96 24.49
C VAL A 117 19.95 -2.01 23.33
N SER A 118 20.10 -3.16 22.68
CA SER A 118 21.00 -3.34 21.53
C SER A 118 20.53 -2.53 20.31
N LYS A 119 19.22 -2.34 20.15
CA LYS A 119 18.65 -1.44 19.14
C LYS A 119 18.75 0.01 19.61
N GLN A 120 19.75 0.73 19.10
CA GLN A 120 19.87 2.17 19.35
C GLN A 120 18.84 2.97 18.53
N PRO A 121 18.34 4.11 19.06
CA PRO A 121 17.57 5.06 18.27
C PRO A 121 18.38 5.51 17.05
N GLN A 122 17.72 5.57 15.89
CA GLN A 122 18.40 5.81 14.60
C GLN A 122 18.89 7.25 14.42
N PHE A 123 18.27 8.20 15.12
CA PHE A 123 18.51 9.62 14.94
C PHE A 123 19.17 10.24 16.17
N GLY A 124 19.84 11.38 15.99
CA GLY A 124 20.83 11.96 16.91
C GLY A 124 20.29 12.51 18.25
N PHE A 125 19.54 11.72 19.01
CA PHE A 125 19.19 12.00 20.39
C PHE A 125 20.45 12.26 21.22
N SER A 126 20.33 13.16 22.22
CA SER A 126 21.42 13.47 23.13
C SER A 126 21.78 12.27 24.01
N GLU A 127 23.04 12.22 24.47
CA GLU A 127 23.52 11.18 25.38
C GLU A 127 22.65 11.09 26.64
N ASN A 128 22.18 12.23 27.16
CA ASN A 128 21.26 12.26 28.30
C ASN A 128 19.95 11.54 27.99
N ALA A 129 19.32 11.80 26.84
CA ALA A 129 18.08 11.13 26.46
C ALA A 129 18.30 9.61 26.29
N LEU A 130 19.44 9.19 25.75
CA LEU A 130 19.80 7.78 25.60
C LEU A 130 20.04 7.07 26.95
N ILE A 131 20.66 7.76 27.91
CA ILE A 131 20.83 7.27 29.28
C ILE A 131 19.47 7.12 29.95
N SER A 132 18.62 8.16 29.90
CA SER A 132 17.27 8.12 30.47
C SER A 132 16.42 7.02 29.85
N ARG A 133 16.50 6.83 28.52
CA ARG A 133 15.87 5.70 27.82
C ARG A 133 16.31 4.35 28.40
N ARG A 134 17.62 4.14 28.59
CA ARG A 134 18.15 2.88 29.12
C ARG A 134 17.67 2.61 30.54
N GLN A 135 17.67 3.63 31.38
CA GLN A 135 17.23 3.51 32.78
C GLN A 135 15.75 3.12 32.88
N ILE A 136 14.89 3.67 32.02
CA ILE A 136 13.46 3.28 31.98
C ILE A 136 13.31 1.81 31.55
N LEU A 137 14.08 1.36 30.54
CA LEU A 137 14.07 -0.04 30.11
C LEU A 137 14.58 -0.99 31.22
N GLU A 138 15.63 -0.59 31.94
CA GLU A 138 16.20 -1.37 33.04
C GLU A 138 15.18 -1.54 34.17
N ALA A 139 14.54 -0.47 34.61
CA ALA A 139 13.50 -0.52 35.65
C ALA A 139 12.28 -1.36 35.23
N ALA A 140 11.87 -1.30 33.95
CA ALA A 140 10.83 -2.18 33.41
C ALA A 140 11.27 -3.65 33.45
N CYS A 141 12.50 -3.95 33.05
CA CYS A 141 13.07 -5.30 33.08
C CYS A 141 13.13 -5.86 34.50
N GLU A 142 13.69 -5.11 35.45
CA GLU A 142 13.80 -5.55 36.85
C GLU A 142 12.44 -5.81 37.50
N THR A 143 11.46 -4.97 37.18
CA THR A 143 10.07 -5.15 37.62
C THR A 143 9.46 -6.44 37.08
N LEU A 144 9.65 -6.72 35.78
CA LEU A 144 9.02 -7.85 35.12
C LEU A 144 9.78 -9.18 35.30
N VAL A 145 11.07 -9.14 35.60
CA VAL A 145 11.89 -10.33 35.92
C VAL A 145 11.59 -10.84 37.32
N ASN A 146 11.33 -9.96 38.29
CA ASN A 146 11.03 -10.35 39.66
C ASN A 146 9.59 -10.93 39.77
N PRO A 147 9.40 -12.20 40.16
CA PRO A 147 8.08 -12.84 40.16
C PRO A 147 7.03 -12.16 41.06
N ARG A 148 7.47 -11.54 42.18
CA ARG A 148 6.55 -10.83 43.09
C ARG A 148 6.11 -9.52 42.46
N SER A 149 7.06 -8.72 42.00
CA SER A 149 6.82 -7.45 41.31
C SER A 149 5.98 -7.64 40.05
N LYS A 150 6.30 -8.63 39.21
CA LYS A 150 5.53 -8.97 38.01
C LYS A 150 4.07 -9.30 38.35
N ARG A 151 3.84 -10.11 39.39
CA ARG A 151 2.47 -10.45 39.83
C ARG A 151 1.70 -9.21 40.30
N GLU A 152 2.34 -8.36 41.10
CA GLU A 152 1.74 -7.11 41.57
C GLU A 152 1.43 -6.15 40.40
N TYR A 153 2.32 -6.05 39.42
CA TYR A 153 2.16 -5.20 38.24
C TYR A 153 0.98 -5.71 37.39
N ASN A 154 0.94 -7.02 37.11
CA ASN A 154 -0.15 -7.65 36.36
C ASN A 154 -1.50 -7.51 37.07
N GLN A 155 -1.52 -7.66 38.40
CA GLN A 155 -2.74 -7.45 39.17
C GLN A 155 -3.22 -5.99 39.08
N SER A 156 -2.29 -5.03 39.15
CA SER A 156 -2.63 -3.60 39.05
C SER A 156 -3.14 -3.25 37.64
N LEU A 157 -2.54 -3.83 36.58
CA LEU A 157 -3.02 -3.66 35.20
C LEU A 157 -4.45 -4.17 34.99
N VAL A 158 -4.85 -5.23 35.69
CA VAL A 158 -6.22 -5.78 35.63
C VAL A 158 -7.21 -4.92 36.42
N GLU A 159 -6.78 -4.34 37.54
CA GLU A 159 -7.61 -3.49 38.40
C GLU A 159 -7.86 -2.11 37.80
N ASP A 160 -6.78 -1.42 37.41
CA ASP A 160 -6.81 -0.12 36.75
C ASP A 160 -5.60 0.02 35.82
N GLU A 161 -5.79 -0.36 34.55
CA GLU A 161 -4.76 -0.29 33.51
C GLU A 161 -4.19 1.13 33.39
N PHE A 162 -5.06 2.15 33.44
CA PHE A 162 -4.67 3.53 33.17
C PHE A 162 -3.85 4.12 34.32
N ASP A 163 -4.30 3.98 35.57
CA ASP A 163 -3.55 4.49 36.72
C ASP A 163 -2.26 3.68 36.94
N THR A 164 -2.21 2.40 36.54
CA THR A 164 -1.01 1.57 36.66
C THR A 164 0.11 1.99 35.72
N ILE A 165 -0.21 2.31 34.46
CA ILE A 165 0.81 2.72 33.47
C ILE A 165 1.27 4.16 33.70
N ILE A 166 0.49 5.00 34.40
CA ILE A 166 0.92 6.38 34.69
C ILE A 166 2.15 6.37 35.58
N THR A 167 3.23 6.88 35.01
CA THR A 167 4.55 6.95 35.63
C THR A 167 4.94 8.40 35.85
N GLN A 168 5.42 8.73 37.05
CA GLN A 168 6.02 10.05 37.32
C GLN A 168 7.46 10.04 36.87
N VAL A 169 7.71 10.56 35.67
CA VAL A 169 9.03 10.61 35.07
C VAL A 169 9.72 11.91 35.53
N PRO A 170 10.93 11.85 36.12
CA PRO A 170 11.75 13.04 36.37
C PRO A 170 11.88 13.89 35.13
N PHE A 171 11.78 15.21 35.28
CA PHE A 171 11.75 16.13 34.15
C PHE A 171 12.92 15.89 33.21
N ASP A 172 14.14 15.73 33.74
CA ASP A 172 15.36 15.49 32.95
C ASP A 172 15.33 14.18 32.14
N ASN A 173 14.49 13.21 32.52
CA ASN A 173 14.34 11.91 31.86
C ASN A 173 13.19 11.85 30.85
N VAL A 174 12.38 12.91 30.78
CA VAL A 174 11.22 12.98 29.85
C VAL A 174 11.62 12.76 28.39
N PRO A 175 12.73 13.31 27.85
CA PRO A 175 13.09 13.06 26.46
C PRO A 175 13.40 11.59 26.17
N GLY A 176 14.02 10.88 27.12
CA GLY A 176 14.24 9.43 27.02
C GLY A 176 12.94 8.62 27.05
N ALA A 177 11.97 9.06 27.86
CA ALA A 177 10.62 8.47 27.87
C ALA A 177 9.87 8.69 26.55
N LEU A 178 9.93 9.91 25.98
CA LEU A 178 9.30 10.20 24.69
C LEU A 178 9.96 9.44 23.54
N CYS A 179 11.29 9.28 23.58
CA CYS A 179 12.02 8.43 22.65
C CYS A 179 11.49 6.98 22.69
N LEU A 180 11.34 6.40 23.89
CA LEU A 180 10.79 5.05 24.04
C LEU A 180 9.36 4.93 23.54
N LEU A 181 8.51 5.90 23.87
CA LEU A 181 7.11 5.92 23.43
C LEU A 181 7.00 6.01 21.90
N GLN A 182 7.85 6.79 21.26
CA GLN A 182 7.92 6.83 19.81
C GLN A 182 8.36 5.47 19.24
N GLU A 183 9.39 4.85 19.79
CA GLU A 183 9.87 3.54 19.32
C GLU A 183 8.87 2.38 19.52
N VAL A 184 7.85 2.53 20.36
CA VAL A 184 6.76 1.54 20.52
C VAL A 184 5.50 1.91 19.72
N GLY A 185 5.48 3.07 19.06
CA GLY A 185 4.34 3.55 18.27
C GLY A 185 3.25 4.25 19.09
N GLU A 186 3.55 4.72 20.30
CA GLU A 186 2.63 5.57 21.09
C GLU A 186 2.73 7.04 20.66
N SER A 187 2.68 7.27 19.35
CA SER A 187 2.91 8.56 18.68
C SER A 187 1.97 9.66 19.16
N GLU A 188 0.71 9.32 19.48
CA GLU A 188 -0.27 10.30 20.00
C GLU A 188 0.17 10.87 21.36
N VAL A 189 0.64 10.02 22.27
CA VAL A 189 1.14 10.44 23.59
C VAL A 189 2.38 11.32 23.43
N VAL A 190 3.28 10.94 22.52
CA VAL A 190 4.50 11.72 22.22
C VAL A 190 4.15 13.13 21.78
N LEU A 191 3.20 13.29 20.85
CA LEU A 191 2.76 14.60 20.38
C LEU A 191 2.08 15.41 21.49
N GLN A 192 1.16 14.80 22.25
CA GLN A 192 0.45 15.50 23.33
C GLN A 192 1.41 16.04 24.41
N VAL A 193 2.33 15.20 24.89
CA VAL A 193 3.32 15.60 25.89
C VAL A 193 4.30 16.61 25.28
N GLY A 194 4.78 16.37 24.07
CA GLY A 194 5.71 17.27 23.38
C GLY A 194 5.14 18.67 23.15
N GLU A 195 3.91 18.81 22.67
CA GLU A 195 3.24 20.09 22.47
C GLU A 195 3.10 20.88 23.78
N SER A 196 2.81 20.18 24.88
CA SER A 196 2.69 20.81 26.19
C SER A 196 4.04 21.32 26.71
N LEU A 197 5.13 20.59 26.45
CA LEU A 197 6.50 20.97 26.82
C LEU A 197 7.03 22.13 25.98
N LEU A 198 6.75 22.15 24.66
CA LEU A 198 7.23 23.21 23.77
C LEU A 198 6.63 24.59 24.06
N ARG A 199 5.56 24.67 24.86
CA ARG A 199 5.02 25.94 25.38
C ARG A 199 5.89 26.54 26.48
N GLU A 200 6.81 25.76 27.03
CA GLU A 200 7.70 26.17 28.11
C GLU A 200 9.10 26.54 27.60
N ARG A 201 9.88 27.22 28.44
CA ARG A 201 11.28 27.52 28.14
C ARG A 201 12.16 26.31 28.50
N LEU A 202 12.49 25.50 27.50
CA LEU A 202 13.31 24.31 27.64
C LEU A 202 14.81 24.58 27.40
N GLY A 203 15.67 23.74 27.97
CA GLY A 203 17.10 23.69 27.63
C GLY A 203 17.30 23.25 26.17
N LYS A 204 18.42 23.64 25.55
CA LYS A 204 18.65 23.41 24.11
C LYS A 204 18.59 21.92 23.72
N SER A 205 19.41 21.07 24.36
CA SER A 205 19.45 19.63 24.06
C SER A 205 18.11 18.96 24.36
N PHE A 206 17.51 19.29 25.52
CA PHE A 206 16.19 18.80 25.91
C PHE A 206 15.13 19.09 24.84
N LYS A 207 15.07 20.35 24.38
CA LYS A 207 14.13 20.76 23.34
C LYS A 207 14.37 20.00 22.03
N GLN A 208 15.62 19.81 21.65
CA GLN A 208 16.00 19.08 20.43
C GLN A 208 15.54 17.62 20.48
N ASP A 209 15.72 16.94 21.61
CA ASP A 209 15.27 15.55 21.78
C ASP A 209 13.74 15.43 21.75
N VAL A 210 13.01 16.38 22.38
CA VAL A 210 11.55 16.44 22.31
C VAL A 210 11.07 16.66 20.88
N VAL A 211 11.65 17.63 20.17
CA VAL A 211 11.34 17.93 18.76
C VAL A 211 11.62 16.72 17.88
N LEU A 212 12.74 16.01 18.10
CA LEU A 212 13.09 14.81 17.33
C LEU A 212 12.06 13.69 17.55
N ALA A 213 11.69 13.41 18.80
CA ALA A 213 10.66 12.41 19.10
C ALA A 213 9.30 12.75 18.47
N MET A 214 8.87 14.02 18.55
CA MET A 214 7.63 14.48 17.92
C MET A 214 7.67 14.38 16.39
N SER A 215 8.81 14.71 15.77
CA SER A 215 8.96 14.66 14.31
C SER A 215 8.88 13.23 13.80
N LEU A 216 9.50 12.29 14.51
CA LEU A 216 9.38 10.86 14.22
C LEU A 216 7.95 10.35 14.42
N ALA A 217 7.24 10.81 15.46
CA ALA A 217 5.83 10.48 15.66
C ALA A 217 4.94 10.96 14.49
N TYR A 218 5.22 12.15 13.93
CA TYR A 218 4.54 12.63 12.72
C TYR A 218 4.88 11.78 11.48
N VAL A 219 6.12 11.32 11.32
CA VAL A 219 6.52 10.39 10.25
C VAL A 219 5.76 9.07 10.39
N ASP A 220 5.57 8.55 11.61
CA ASP A 220 4.78 7.34 11.85
C ASP A 220 3.30 7.55 11.47
N PHE A 221 2.69 8.68 11.84
CA PHE A 221 1.32 9.01 11.40
C PHE A 221 1.19 9.15 9.88
N SER A 222 2.22 9.66 9.21
CA SER A 222 2.25 9.72 7.75
C SER A 222 2.22 8.33 7.13
N ARG A 223 3.07 7.42 7.63
CA ARG A 223 3.11 6.01 7.19
C ARG A 223 1.77 5.32 7.42
N ASP A 224 1.16 5.53 8.58
CA ASP A 224 -0.15 4.95 8.90
C ASP A 224 -1.25 5.46 7.96
N ALA A 225 -1.25 6.74 7.62
CA ALA A 225 -2.21 7.33 6.68
C ALA A 225 -2.04 6.73 5.26
N MET A 226 -0.81 6.55 4.80
CA MET A 226 -0.51 5.97 3.49
C MET A 226 -0.72 4.44 3.44
N ALA A 227 -0.74 3.77 4.60
CA ALA A 227 -1.03 2.34 4.69
C ALA A 227 -2.54 2.00 4.70
N LEU A 228 -3.43 3.00 4.70
CA LEU A 228 -4.88 2.78 4.63
C LEU A 228 -5.29 2.18 3.27
N SER A 229 -6.53 1.69 3.18
CA SER A 229 -7.12 1.16 1.95
C SER A 229 -8.52 1.80 1.74
N PRO A 230 -8.63 2.84 0.89
CA PRO A 230 -7.57 3.44 0.06
C PRO A 230 -6.54 4.24 0.89
N PRO A 231 -5.30 4.42 0.39
CA PRO A 231 -4.29 5.30 1.00
C PRO A 231 -4.76 6.75 1.08
N ASP A 232 -4.32 7.47 2.10
CA ASP A 232 -4.59 8.91 2.28
C ASP A 232 -3.26 9.69 2.22
N TYR A 233 -2.85 10.04 0.99
CA TYR A 233 -1.61 10.77 0.73
C TYR A 233 -1.74 12.24 1.13
N VAL A 234 -2.96 12.82 1.12
CA VAL A 234 -3.18 14.18 1.60
C VAL A 234 -2.80 14.32 3.08
N ARG A 235 -3.35 13.49 3.97
CA ARG A 235 -2.95 13.50 5.38
C ARG A 235 -1.50 13.06 5.56
N GLY A 236 -1.04 12.10 4.76
CA GLY A 236 0.36 11.67 4.73
C GLY A 236 1.33 12.83 4.54
N CYS A 237 1.13 13.64 3.49
CA CYS A 237 1.91 14.85 3.21
C CYS A 237 1.80 15.87 4.34
N GLU A 238 0.59 16.16 4.83
CA GLU A 238 0.42 17.16 5.90
C GLU A 238 1.21 16.80 7.17
N TYR A 239 1.31 15.51 7.51
CA TYR A 239 2.12 15.07 8.66
C TYR A 239 3.63 15.20 8.41
N LEU A 240 4.11 14.88 7.20
CA LEU A 240 5.51 15.06 6.82
C LEU A 240 5.91 16.55 6.82
N GLU A 241 5.06 17.42 6.26
CA GLU A 241 5.28 18.87 6.29
C GLU A 241 5.31 19.41 7.72
N ARG A 242 4.44 18.91 8.62
CA ARG A 242 4.48 19.26 10.04
C ARG A 242 5.77 18.80 10.71
N ALA A 243 6.26 17.60 10.41
CA ALA A 243 7.53 17.10 10.91
C ALA A 243 8.70 17.98 10.45
N LEU A 244 8.77 18.27 9.15
CA LEU A 244 9.83 19.10 8.56
C LEU A 244 9.83 20.51 9.15
N LYS A 245 8.64 21.13 9.25
CA LYS A 245 8.47 22.45 9.87
C LYS A 245 8.94 22.46 11.31
N LEU A 246 8.60 21.44 12.09
CA LEU A 246 9.01 21.32 13.48
C LEU A 246 10.53 21.21 13.63
N LEU A 247 11.18 20.39 12.78
CA LEU A 247 12.64 20.25 12.75
C LEU A 247 13.34 21.57 12.38
N GLN A 248 12.78 22.34 11.44
CA GLN A 248 13.37 23.58 10.94
C GLN A 248 13.15 24.78 11.89
N GLU A 249 11.95 24.94 12.44
CA GLU A 249 11.59 26.10 13.27
C GLU A 249 12.01 25.90 14.73
N GLU A 250 11.82 24.71 15.29
CA GLU A 250 12.00 24.44 16.72
C GLU A 250 13.32 23.70 17.05
N GLY A 251 13.92 23.00 16.08
CA GLY A 251 15.08 22.11 16.25
C GLY A 251 16.46 22.77 16.42
N ALA A 252 16.57 24.10 16.36
CA ALA A 252 17.82 24.81 16.10
C ALA A 252 18.41 24.48 14.71
N SER A 253 19.37 25.29 14.24
CA SER A 253 19.95 25.13 12.90
C SER A 253 20.55 23.73 12.73
N SER A 254 19.99 22.93 11.81
CA SER A 254 20.39 21.57 11.41
C SER A 254 20.16 20.40 12.39
N LEU A 255 19.01 20.32 13.08
CA LEU A 255 18.65 19.09 13.79
C LEU A 255 18.29 17.96 12.82
N ALA A 256 18.94 16.80 12.97
CA ALA A 256 18.68 15.59 12.20
C ALA A 256 18.59 15.83 10.67
N PRO A 257 19.68 16.31 10.03
CA PRO A 257 19.66 16.63 8.59
C PRO A 257 19.31 15.42 7.72
N ASP A 258 19.75 14.21 8.13
CA ASP A 258 19.42 12.98 7.41
C ASP A 258 17.91 12.67 7.47
N LEU A 259 17.24 12.98 8.58
CA LEU A 259 15.79 12.83 8.70
C LEU A 259 15.05 13.86 7.85
N GLN A 260 15.51 15.12 7.83
CA GLN A 260 14.94 16.15 6.96
C GLN A 260 15.05 15.74 5.49
N ALA A 261 16.23 15.27 5.07
CA ALA A 261 16.44 14.76 3.71
C ALA A 261 15.55 13.56 3.38
N GLN A 262 15.38 12.61 4.31
CA GLN A 262 14.44 11.49 4.13
C GLN A 262 12.99 11.94 4.00
N ILE A 263 12.58 12.96 4.77
CA ILE A 263 11.22 13.52 4.68
C ILE A 263 11.04 14.24 3.35
N ASP A 264 12.01 15.04 2.91
CA ASP A 264 11.98 15.73 1.62
C ASP A 264 11.92 14.73 0.45
N GLU A 265 12.76 13.69 0.47
CA GLU A 265 12.75 12.61 -0.52
C GLU A 265 11.39 11.89 -0.55
N THR A 266 10.83 11.59 0.62
CA THR A 266 9.50 10.96 0.73
C THR A 266 8.41 11.87 0.16
N LEU A 267 8.45 13.17 0.47
CA LEU A 267 7.51 14.16 -0.06
C LEU A 267 7.60 14.25 -1.59
N GLU A 268 8.81 14.25 -2.16
CA GLU A 268 9.02 14.23 -3.61
C GLU A 268 8.49 12.93 -4.25
N GLU A 269 8.69 11.78 -3.59
CA GLU A 269 8.21 10.48 -4.06
C GLU A 269 6.68 10.39 -4.08
N ILE A 270 6.00 10.87 -3.04
CA ILE A 270 4.54 10.77 -2.93
C ILE A 270 3.79 11.90 -3.64
N ASN A 271 4.48 12.98 -4.03
CA ASN A 271 3.88 14.17 -4.62
C ASN A 271 2.92 13.87 -5.80
N PRO A 272 3.23 12.98 -6.76
CA PRO A 272 2.27 12.64 -7.82
C PRO A 272 0.96 12.05 -7.29
N ARG A 273 1.01 11.17 -6.29
CA ARG A 273 -0.19 10.56 -5.70
C ARG A 273 -0.99 11.57 -4.90
N TYR A 274 -0.31 12.43 -4.14
CA TYR A 274 -0.91 13.57 -3.45
C TYR A 274 -1.68 14.49 -4.42
N VAL A 275 -1.05 14.86 -5.53
CA VAL A 275 -1.66 15.71 -6.56
C VAL A 275 -2.89 15.07 -7.19
N LEU A 276 -2.82 13.77 -7.51
CA LEU A 276 -3.96 13.01 -8.04
C LEU A 276 -5.11 12.95 -7.02
N GLU A 277 -4.82 12.77 -5.74
CA GLU A 277 -5.83 12.73 -4.69
C GLU A 277 -6.53 14.09 -4.51
N LEU A 278 -5.78 15.20 -4.55
CA LEU A 278 -6.36 16.55 -4.56
C LEU A 278 -7.28 16.77 -5.76
N LEU A 279 -6.86 16.29 -6.93
CA LEU A 279 -7.64 16.38 -8.16
C LEU A 279 -8.87 15.47 -8.13
N ALA A 280 -8.81 14.34 -7.42
CA ALA A 280 -9.92 13.42 -7.24
C ALA A 280 -10.98 13.92 -6.25
N LEU A 281 -10.75 15.01 -5.51
CA LEU A 281 -11.76 15.62 -4.63
C LEU A 281 -13.06 16.00 -5.37
N PRO A 282 -14.23 16.00 -4.71
CA PRO A 282 -15.51 16.34 -5.33
C PRO A 282 -15.54 17.71 -6.02
N LEU A 283 -16.37 17.88 -7.05
CA LEU A 283 -16.52 19.12 -7.83
C LEU A 283 -17.22 20.27 -7.08
N GLY A 284 -17.56 20.08 -5.80
CA GLY A 284 -18.25 21.07 -4.98
C GLY A 284 -17.39 22.30 -4.67
N GLU A 285 -18.07 23.40 -4.33
CA GLU A 285 -17.46 24.67 -3.93
C GLU A 285 -16.38 24.53 -2.86
N GLU A 286 -16.63 23.64 -1.90
CA GLU A 286 -15.81 23.42 -0.72
C GLU A 286 -14.39 22.91 -1.03
N TYR A 287 -14.22 22.21 -2.16
CA TYR A 287 -12.93 21.65 -2.59
C TYR A 287 -12.29 22.39 -3.75
N ARG A 288 -12.90 23.48 -4.25
CA ARG A 288 -12.40 24.17 -5.45
C ARG A 288 -10.94 24.59 -5.31
N THR A 289 -10.56 25.15 -4.17
CA THR A 289 -9.18 25.62 -3.93
C THR A 289 -8.19 24.47 -3.91
N LYS A 290 -8.51 23.37 -3.22
CA LYS A 290 -7.69 22.16 -3.17
C LYS A 290 -7.55 21.49 -4.53
N ARG A 291 -8.65 21.41 -5.31
CA ARG A 291 -8.60 20.93 -6.70
C ARG A 291 -7.74 21.83 -7.58
N ALA A 292 -7.82 23.15 -7.41
CA ALA A 292 -6.99 24.09 -8.15
C ALA A 292 -5.49 23.91 -7.83
N GLU A 293 -5.15 23.61 -6.57
CA GLU A 293 -3.79 23.18 -6.20
C GLU A 293 -3.41 21.87 -6.88
N GLY A 294 -4.30 20.87 -6.92
CA GLY A 294 -4.10 19.63 -7.68
C GLY A 294 -3.81 19.88 -9.16
N LEU A 295 -4.62 20.70 -9.83
CA LEU A 295 -4.41 21.08 -11.24
C LEU A 295 -3.06 21.78 -11.46
N GLN A 296 -2.68 22.68 -10.55
CA GLN A 296 -1.38 23.33 -10.61
C GLN A 296 -0.23 22.34 -10.34
N GLY A 297 -0.44 21.37 -9.45
CA GLY A 297 0.48 20.26 -9.21
C GLY A 297 0.68 19.39 -10.46
N VAL A 298 -0.40 19.04 -11.17
CA VAL A 298 -0.33 18.30 -12.44
C VAL A 298 0.53 19.07 -13.44
N ARG A 299 0.30 20.38 -13.60
CA ARG A 299 1.12 21.24 -14.46
C ARG A 299 2.59 21.23 -14.06
N ASN A 300 2.87 21.38 -12.77
CA ASN A 300 4.24 21.38 -12.27
C ASN A 300 4.95 20.06 -12.55
N ILE A 301 4.29 18.91 -12.34
CA ILE A 301 4.84 17.58 -12.59
C ILE A 301 5.06 17.35 -14.08
N LEU A 302 4.03 17.60 -14.90
CA LEU A 302 4.07 17.34 -16.34
C LEU A 302 5.03 18.27 -17.08
N TRP A 303 5.26 19.48 -16.57
CA TRP A 303 6.10 20.49 -17.20
C TRP A 303 7.47 20.66 -16.51
N ALA A 304 7.81 19.81 -15.54
CA ALA A 304 9.11 19.81 -14.85
C ALA A 304 10.32 19.48 -15.75
N VAL A 305 10.17 19.49 -17.07
CA VAL A 305 11.22 19.12 -18.03
C VAL A 305 12.25 20.23 -18.15
N GLY A 306 13.29 20.15 -17.33
CA GLY A 306 14.54 20.89 -17.50
C GLY A 306 15.44 20.23 -18.55
N GLY A 307 15.45 20.75 -19.77
CA GLY A 307 16.66 20.85 -20.60
C GLY A 307 17.42 19.60 -21.06
N GLY A 308 16.94 18.36 -20.89
CA GLY A 308 17.63 17.20 -21.48
C GLY A 308 17.15 15.83 -21.00
N GLY A 309 16.18 15.26 -21.70
CA GLY A 309 15.79 13.86 -21.55
C GLY A 309 14.80 13.60 -20.41
N ALA A 310 13.78 12.78 -20.69
CA ALA A 310 12.67 12.42 -19.81
C ALA A 310 13.10 12.20 -18.35
N THR A 311 12.87 13.17 -17.47
CA THR A 311 12.84 12.90 -16.03
C THR A 311 11.62 12.04 -15.78
N ALA A 312 11.85 10.80 -15.33
CA ALA A 312 10.77 9.94 -14.84
C ALA A 312 9.95 10.74 -13.80
N VAL A 313 8.63 10.63 -13.86
CA VAL A 313 7.79 11.20 -12.81
C VAL A 313 8.15 10.42 -11.54
N SER A 314 8.45 11.12 -10.44
CA SER A 314 8.78 10.48 -9.16
C SER A 314 7.66 9.52 -8.70
N GLY A 315 7.95 8.64 -7.74
CA GLY A 315 6.91 7.74 -7.20
C GLY A 315 6.46 6.61 -8.12
N GLY A 316 7.28 6.26 -9.11
CA GLY A 316 7.08 5.10 -10.00
C GLY A 316 6.15 5.34 -11.18
N PHE A 317 5.80 6.59 -11.48
CA PHE A 317 4.94 6.91 -12.63
C PHE A 317 5.76 7.13 -13.91
N THR A 318 5.25 6.64 -15.03
CA THR A 318 5.62 7.24 -16.32
C THR A 318 4.83 8.53 -16.53
N ARG A 319 5.30 9.42 -17.42
CA ARG A 319 4.55 10.62 -17.80
C ARG A 319 3.16 10.27 -18.32
N GLU A 320 3.05 9.19 -19.10
CA GLU A 320 1.80 8.71 -19.68
C GLU A 320 0.85 8.19 -18.60
N ASP A 321 1.32 7.31 -17.70
CA ASP A 321 0.50 6.76 -16.63
C ASP A 321 -0.07 7.86 -15.73
N PHE A 322 0.78 8.81 -15.32
CA PHE A 322 0.34 9.92 -14.48
C PHE A 322 -0.69 10.81 -15.19
N MET A 323 -0.51 11.05 -16.49
CA MET A 323 -1.45 11.84 -17.26
C MET A 323 -2.79 11.13 -17.45
N ASN A 324 -2.79 9.84 -17.73
CA ASN A 324 -4.00 9.03 -17.85
C ASN A 324 -4.80 9.04 -16.54
N GLU A 325 -4.13 8.82 -15.41
CA GLU A 325 -4.76 8.91 -14.08
C GLU A 325 -5.30 10.31 -13.77
N ALA A 326 -4.55 11.36 -14.13
CA ALA A 326 -5.03 12.73 -13.95
C ALA A 326 -6.29 12.99 -14.80
N PHE A 327 -6.31 12.55 -16.06
CA PHE A 327 -7.42 12.77 -16.98
C PHE A 327 -8.72 12.16 -16.48
N LEU A 328 -8.67 10.97 -15.85
CA LEU A 328 -9.84 10.33 -15.23
C LEU A 328 -10.48 11.18 -14.11
N SER A 329 -9.69 12.03 -13.45
CA SER A 329 -10.15 12.89 -12.35
C SER A 329 -10.49 14.32 -12.78
N MET A 330 -10.24 14.67 -14.05
CA MET A 330 -10.43 15.99 -14.62
C MET A 330 -11.78 16.13 -15.33
N THR A 331 -12.26 17.37 -15.39
CA THR A 331 -13.34 17.79 -16.26
C THR A 331 -12.84 18.03 -17.69
N ALA A 332 -13.75 18.03 -18.67
CA ALA A 332 -13.42 18.33 -20.05
C ALA A 332 -12.77 19.73 -20.17
N ALA A 333 -13.30 20.71 -19.43
CA ALA A 333 -12.73 22.06 -19.40
C ALA A 333 -11.30 22.09 -18.82
N GLU A 334 -11.06 21.37 -17.72
CA GLU A 334 -9.73 21.30 -17.10
C GLU A 334 -8.71 20.63 -18.04
N GLN A 335 -9.10 19.59 -18.80
CA GLN A 335 -8.21 18.93 -19.76
C GLN A 335 -7.85 19.85 -20.94
N VAL A 336 -8.83 20.56 -21.49
CA VAL A 336 -8.60 21.57 -22.55
C VAL A 336 -7.67 22.67 -22.04
N ASP A 337 -7.92 23.20 -20.84
CA ASP A 337 -7.09 24.25 -20.24
C ASP A 337 -5.65 23.78 -19.98
N LEU A 338 -5.45 22.53 -19.57
CA LEU A 338 -4.11 21.94 -19.41
C LEU A 338 -3.38 21.86 -20.75
N PHE A 339 -4.07 21.41 -21.80
CA PHE A 339 -3.48 21.30 -23.15
C PHE A 339 -3.11 22.67 -23.72
N VAL A 340 -4.01 23.64 -23.65
CA VAL A 340 -3.77 25.01 -24.14
C VAL A 340 -2.64 25.70 -23.37
N ALA A 341 -2.53 25.44 -22.06
CA ALA A 341 -1.47 26.01 -21.23
C ALA A 341 -0.13 25.27 -21.37
N THR A 342 -0.07 24.13 -22.07
CA THR A 342 1.15 23.34 -22.21
C THR A 342 2.21 24.13 -22.99
N PRO A 343 3.42 24.32 -22.44
CA PRO A 343 4.52 25.01 -23.12
C PRO A 343 4.88 24.38 -24.46
N SER A 344 5.21 25.20 -25.47
CA SER A 344 5.50 24.73 -26.84
C SER A 344 6.75 23.84 -26.97
N ASN A 345 7.60 23.78 -25.95
CA ASN A 345 8.77 22.90 -25.89
C ASN A 345 8.42 21.48 -25.42
N ILE A 346 7.18 21.21 -25.04
CA ILE A 346 6.69 19.90 -24.63
C ILE A 346 5.75 19.40 -25.74
N PRO A 347 6.19 18.45 -26.59
CA PRO A 347 5.35 17.94 -27.66
C PRO A 347 4.21 17.12 -27.07
N ALA A 348 2.98 17.40 -27.50
CA ALA A 348 1.82 16.60 -27.14
C ALA A 348 1.89 15.23 -27.83
N GLN A 349 1.61 14.17 -27.08
CA GLN A 349 1.50 12.83 -27.66
C GLN A 349 0.13 12.63 -28.32
N SER A 350 0.03 11.66 -29.23
CA SER A 350 -1.20 11.41 -29.99
C SER A 350 -2.42 11.13 -29.10
N PHE A 351 -2.23 10.42 -27.98
CA PHE A 351 -3.31 10.14 -27.03
C PHE A 351 -3.78 11.41 -26.31
N GLU A 352 -2.88 12.36 -26.02
CA GLU A 352 -3.20 13.63 -25.37
C GLU A 352 -4.09 14.48 -26.29
N VAL A 353 -3.69 14.58 -27.56
CA VAL A 353 -4.43 15.32 -28.59
C VAL A 353 -5.81 14.68 -28.82
N TYR A 354 -5.89 13.35 -28.85
CA TYR A 354 -7.16 12.64 -29.00
C TYR A 354 -8.09 12.87 -27.81
N GLY A 355 -7.57 12.75 -26.58
CA GLY A 355 -8.34 13.03 -25.35
C GLY A 355 -8.89 14.46 -25.33
N VAL A 356 -8.07 15.44 -25.71
CA VAL A 356 -8.47 16.86 -25.75
C VAL A 356 -9.49 17.13 -26.87
N ALA A 357 -9.37 16.48 -28.02
CA ALA A 357 -10.37 16.59 -29.08
C ALA A 357 -11.75 16.09 -28.60
N LEU A 358 -11.79 14.97 -27.88
CA LEU A 358 -13.03 14.50 -27.24
C LEU A 358 -13.51 15.46 -26.13
N ALA A 359 -12.60 16.07 -25.38
CA ALA A 359 -12.94 17.06 -24.33
C ALA A 359 -13.57 18.31 -24.94
N LEU A 360 -13.07 18.79 -26.09
CA LEU A 360 -13.67 19.89 -26.85
C LEU A 360 -15.09 19.55 -27.32
N VAL A 361 -15.32 18.31 -27.78
CA VAL A 361 -16.67 17.84 -28.14
C VAL A 361 -17.58 17.82 -26.92
N ALA A 362 -17.15 17.22 -25.81
CA ALA A 362 -17.91 17.20 -24.56
C ALA A 362 -18.25 18.61 -24.08
N GLN A 363 -17.28 19.54 -24.11
CA GLN A 363 -17.46 20.93 -23.70
C GLN A 363 -18.38 21.70 -24.66
N ALA A 364 -18.28 21.47 -25.97
CA ALA A 364 -19.18 22.07 -26.95
C ALA A 364 -20.64 21.77 -26.61
N PHE A 365 -20.90 20.52 -26.22
CA PHE A 365 -22.22 20.04 -25.86
C PHE A 365 -22.72 20.57 -24.51
N THR A 366 -21.94 20.37 -23.45
CA THR A 366 -22.33 20.73 -22.08
C THR A 366 -22.44 22.24 -21.91
N SER A 367 -21.55 23.00 -22.56
CA SER A 367 -21.49 24.46 -22.46
C SER A 367 -22.22 25.19 -23.59
N LYS A 368 -22.86 24.47 -24.52
CA LYS A 368 -23.56 25.01 -25.70
C LYS A 368 -22.65 25.93 -26.56
N LYS A 369 -21.41 25.49 -26.76
CA LYS A 369 -20.34 26.20 -27.49
C LYS A 369 -19.97 25.46 -28.79
N PRO A 370 -20.77 25.57 -29.86
CA PRO A 370 -20.60 24.78 -31.09
C PRO A 370 -19.31 25.06 -31.86
N HIS A 371 -18.67 26.22 -31.63
CA HIS A 371 -17.39 26.54 -32.27
C HIS A 371 -16.26 25.57 -31.87
N LEU A 372 -16.33 24.99 -30.67
CA LEU A 372 -15.35 24.01 -30.18
C LEU A 372 -15.39 22.70 -30.97
N ILE A 373 -16.49 22.38 -31.66
CA ILE A 373 -16.55 21.20 -32.55
C ILE A 373 -15.57 21.32 -33.71
N ARG A 374 -15.38 22.54 -34.25
CA ARG A 374 -14.39 22.77 -35.30
C ARG A 374 -12.96 22.66 -34.76
N ASP A 375 -12.74 23.13 -33.55
CA ASP A 375 -11.43 22.98 -32.89
C ASP A 375 -11.11 21.49 -32.68
N ALA A 376 -12.11 20.68 -32.30
CA ALA A 376 -11.97 19.23 -32.20
C ALA A 376 -11.68 18.55 -33.56
N ASP A 377 -12.42 18.87 -34.62
CA ASP A 377 -12.16 18.34 -35.97
C ASP A 377 -10.75 18.70 -36.45
N ASN A 378 -10.28 19.91 -36.18
CA ASN A 378 -8.90 20.32 -36.51
C ASN A 378 -7.85 19.45 -35.78
N LEU A 379 -8.09 19.06 -34.53
CA LEU A 379 -7.18 18.16 -33.80
C LEU A 379 -7.23 16.72 -34.36
N PHE A 380 -8.41 16.20 -34.70
CA PHE A 380 -8.53 14.90 -35.37
C PHE A 380 -7.84 14.89 -36.74
N LEU A 381 -7.97 15.98 -37.50
CA LEU A 381 -7.29 16.16 -38.78
C LEU A 381 -5.77 16.18 -38.62
N GLN A 382 -5.24 16.88 -37.60
CA GLN A 382 -3.81 16.87 -37.29
C GLN A 382 -3.32 15.45 -37.02
N LEU A 383 -4.03 14.69 -36.19
CA LEU A 383 -3.71 13.29 -35.89
C LEU A 383 -3.72 12.40 -37.14
N GLN A 384 -4.69 12.60 -38.03
CA GLN A 384 -4.77 11.87 -39.31
C GLN A 384 -3.56 12.19 -40.22
N GLN A 385 -3.14 13.46 -40.29
CA GLN A 385 -2.02 13.92 -41.12
C GLN A 385 -0.64 13.51 -40.60
N THR A 386 -0.44 13.52 -39.28
CA THR A 386 0.83 13.10 -38.66
C THR A 386 1.15 11.63 -38.97
N LYS A 387 0.13 10.77 -39.02
CA LYS A 387 0.29 9.35 -39.41
C LYS A 387 0.72 9.17 -40.87
N VAL A 388 0.08 9.89 -41.80
CA VAL A 388 0.40 9.83 -43.24
C VAL A 388 1.87 10.23 -43.51
N THR A 389 2.39 11.18 -42.72
CA THR A 389 3.77 11.68 -42.87
C THR A 389 4.81 10.70 -42.29
N ALA A 390 4.48 9.98 -41.21
CA ALA A 390 5.37 8.97 -40.62
C ALA A 390 5.52 7.72 -41.52
N LEU A 391 4.46 7.33 -42.23
CA LEU A 391 4.48 6.21 -43.18
C LEU A 391 5.26 6.52 -44.46
N GLY A 392 5.34 7.80 -44.87
CA GLY A 392 6.10 8.24 -46.05
C GLY A 392 7.63 8.18 -45.90
N ASN A 393 8.15 8.00 -44.68
CA ASN A 393 9.59 7.96 -44.40
C ASN A 393 10.11 6.57 -43.98
N SER A 394 9.27 5.54 -43.92
CA SER A 394 9.67 4.20 -43.48
C SER A 394 9.43 3.15 -44.57
N MET A 395 10.49 2.84 -45.33
CA MET A 395 10.53 1.69 -46.24
C MET A 395 10.76 0.41 -45.39
N SER A 396 9.65 -0.19 -44.98
CA SER A 396 9.42 -1.61 -44.60
C SER A 396 10.63 -2.51 -44.35
N VAL A 397 10.76 -3.07 -43.14
CA VAL A 397 11.14 -4.49 -42.90
C VAL A 397 10.56 -4.97 -41.54
N TYR A 398 9.70 -6.00 -41.59
CA TYR A 398 9.11 -6.84 -40.53
C TYR A 398 8.45 -6.17 -39.30
N ASN A 399 7.12 -6.14 -39.31
CA ASN A 399 6.29 -6.52 -38.16
C ASN A 399 4.91 -6.96 -38.69
N ASP A 400 4.69 -8.27 -38.62
CA ASP A 400 3.41 -8.94 -38.86
C ASP A 400 2.77 -9.16 -37.48
N GLY A 401 1.51 -8.75 -37.31
CA GLY A 401 0.72 -9.01 -36.10
C GLY A 401 0.26 -7.78 -35.31
N GLU A 402 -0.96 -7.33 -35.61
CA GLU A 402 -1.89 -6.62 -34.71
C GLU A 402 -1.52 -5.21 -34.21
N ASN A 403 -1.79 -4.20 -35.03
CA ASN A 403 -2.12 -2.85 -34.55
C ASN A 403 -3.30 -2.32 -35.38
N SER A 404 -4.49 -2.29 -34.79
CA SER A 404 -5.68 -1.68 -35.37
C SER A 404 -5.38 -0.23 -35.77
N GLU A 405 -5.31 -0.01 -37.09
CA GLU A 405 -5.05 1.28 -37.71
C GLU A 405 -6.18 2.27 -37.39
N ILE A 406 -5.99 3.17 -36.42
CA ILE A 406 -7.01 4.19 -36.09
C ILE A 406 -7.05 5.25 -37.21
N ASP A 407 -7.99 5.13 -38.13
CA ASP A 407 -8.39 6.19 -39.03
C ASP A 407 -9.45 7.07 -38.35
N PHE A 408 -9.14 8.35 -38.13
CA PHE A 408 -10.01 9.30 -37.41
C PHE A 408 -11.23 9.77 -38.24
N ALA A 409 -11.56 9.05 -39.33
CA ALA A 409 -12.64 9.40 -40.24
C ALA A 409 -14.02 9.39 -39.56
N LEU A 410 -14.23 8.50 -38.58
CA LEU A 410 -15.46 8.46 -37.80
C LEU A 410 -15.64 9.73 -36.97
N GLU A 411 -14.65 10.11 -36.16
CA GLU A 411 -14.72 11.29 -35.32
C GLU A 411 -14.90 12.57 -36.14
N ARG A 412 -14.20 12.67 -37.28
CA ARG A 412 -14.33 13.80 -38.21
C ARG A 412 -15.70 13.87 -38.88
N GLY A 413 -16.22 12.71 -39.30
CA GLY A 413 -17.57 12.60 -39.85
C GLY A 413 -18.63 13.01 -38.84
N ILE A 414 -18.50 12.57 -37.58
CA ILE A 414 -19.42 12.96 -36.51
C ILE A 414 -19.29 14.45 -36.18
N CYS A 415 -18.08 15.03 -36.14
CA CYS A 415 -17.89 16.47 -35.97
C CYS A 415 -18.58 17.28 -37.09
N SER A 416 -18.56 16.77 -38.32
CA SER A 416 -19.26 17.41 -39.46
C SER A 416 -20.78 17.36 -39.28
N LEU A 417 -21.31 16.22 -38.84
CA LEU A 417 -22.74 16.06 -38.53
C LEU A 417 -23.21 17.01 -37.43
N LEU A 418 -22.37 17.21 -36.40
CA LEU A 418 -22.64 18.12 -35.27
C LEU A 418 -22.77 19.59 -35.64
N VAL A 419 -22.19 19.96 -36.78
CA VAL A 419 -22.24 21.32 -37.34
C VAL A 419 -23.30 21.39 -38.46
N GLY A 420 -24.09 20.34 -38.65
CA GLY A 420 -25.16 20.27 -39.66
C GLY A 420 -24.67 19.99 -41.09
N GLU A 421 -23.42 19.56 -41.26
CA GLU A 421 -22.82 19.23 -42.56
C GLU A 421 -22.98 17.71 -42.85
N VAL A 422 -24.20 17.30 -43.21
CA VAL A 422 -24.56 15.88 -43.43
C VAL A 422 -23.81 15.26 -44.61
N ASP A 423 -23.68 15.98 -45.72
CA ASP A 423 -22.97 15.47 -46.90
C ASP A 423 -21.49 15.21 -46.62
N GLU A 424 -20.85 16.10 -45.85
CA GLU A 424 -19.46 15.94 -45.42
C GLU A 424 -19.30 14.78 -44.44
N CYS A 425 -20.27 14.57 -43.54
CA CYS A 425 -20.32 13.38 -42.67
C CYS A 425 -20.35 12.09 -43.51
N CYS A 426 -21.23 12.00 -44.50
CA CYS A 426 -21.32 10.86 -45.41
C CYS A 426 -20.00 10.61 -46.17
N ARG A 427 -19.36 11.69 -46.64
CA ARG A 427 -18.07 11.63 -47.34
C ARG A 427 -16.93 11.15 -46.44
N CYS A 428 -16.85 11.65 -45.21
CA CYS A 428 -15.87 11.21 -44.22
C CYS A 428 -16.01 9.73 -43.91
N LEU A 429 -17.25 9.24 -43.77
CA LEU A 429 -17.55 7.83 -43.47
C LEU A 429 -17.49 6.90 -44.70
N GLY A 430 -17.26 7.45 -45.90
CA GLY A 430 -17.25 6.68 -47.15
C GLY A 430 -18.61 6.07 -47.52
N LEU A 431 -19.72 6.68 -47.07
CA LEU A 431 -21.08 6.24 -47.38
C LEU A 431 -21.52 6.65 -48.80
N ASP A 432 -20.91 7.70 -49.34
CA ASP A 432 -21.18 8.28 -50.66
C ASP A 432 -20.41 7.58 -51.81
N ASN A 433 -19.30 6.92 -51.50
CA ASN A 433 -18.42 6.29 -52.48
C ASN A 433 -18.03 4.86 -52.07
N GLU A 434 -18.43 3.89 -52.87
CA GLU A 434 -18.18 2.48 -52.62
C GLU A 434 -16.69 2.09 -52.55
N ASN A 435 -15.83 2.88 -53.19
CA ASN A 435 -14.38 2.67 -53.27
C ASN A 435 -13.59 3.56 -52.29
N SER A 436 -14.25 4.19 -51.32
CA SER A 436 -13.57 5.02 -50.32
C SER A 436 -12.65 4.18 -49.43
N ALA A 437 -11.45 4.69 -49.15
CA ALA A 437 -10.51 4.07 -48.21
C ALA A 437 -11.00 4.14 -46.75
N TYR A 438 -11.97 5.01 -46.47
CA TYR A 438 -12.55 5.25 -45.14
C TYR A 438 -13.81 4.41 -44.86
N ARG A 439 -14.17 3.53 -45.81
CA ARG A 439 -15.43 2.77 -45.80
C ARG A 439 -15.33 1.59 -44.82
N ASP A 440 -15.93 1.71 -43.63
CA ASP A 440 -16.04 0.61 -42.66
C ASP A 440 -17.38 -0.15 -42.81
N PRO A 441 -17.37 -1.47 -43.12
CA PRO A 441 -18.58 -2.28 -43.26
C PRO A 441 -19.47 -2.33 -42.01
N SER A 442 -18.89 -2.23 -40.81
CA SER A 442 -19.61 -2.27 -39.53
C SER A 442 -20.39 -0.99 -39.30
N ILE A 443 -19.79 0.16 -39.64
CA ILE A 443 -20.43 1.47 -39.55
C ILE A 443 -21.56 1.58 -40.56
N ILE A 444 -21.34 1.14 -41.81
CA ILE A 444 -22.38 1.11 -42.85
C ILE A 444 -23.58 0.29 -42.38
N LYS A 445 -23.33 -0.95 -41.94
CA LYS A 445 -24.38 -1.84 -41.46
C LYS A 445 -25.17 -1.21 -40.32
N PHE A 446 -24.49 -0.60 -39.37
CA PHE A 446 -25.14 0.08 -38.26
C PHE A 446 -26.04 1.24 -38.72
N VAL A 447 -25.53 2.11 -39.61
CA VAL A 447 -26.30 3.25 -40.13
C VAL A 447 -27.50 2.77 -40.94
N THR A 448 -27.36 1.75 -41.80
CA THR A 448 -28.46 1.24 -42.61
C THR A 448 -29.52 0.51 -41.80
N GLU A 449 -29.14 -0.26 -40.78
CA GLU A 449 -30.09 -0.94 -39.87
C GLU A 449 -30.91 0.03 -39.02
N ASN A 450 -30.36 1.20 -38.70
CA ASN A 450 -31.01 2.24 -37.90
C ASN A 450 -31.64 3.36 -38.75
N SER A 451 -31.62 3.24 -40.07
CA SER A 451 -32.33 4.16 -40.98
C SER A 451 -33.71 3.57 -41.32
N THR A 452 -34.75 4.41 -41.36
CA THR A 452 -36.12 3.96 -41.59
C THR A 452 -36.33 3.45 -43.01
N VAL A 453 -37.08 2.35 -43.16
CA VAL A 453 -37.34 1.66 -44.45
C VAL A 453 -38.20 2.48 -45.42
N ASP A 454 -38.91 3.50 -44.94
CA ASP A 454 -39.97 4.17 -45.70
C ASP A 454 -39.50 5.26 -46.69
N GLU A 455 -38.25 5.76 -46.57
CA GLU A 455 -37.63 6.67 -47.54
C GLU A 455 -36.29 6.10 -48.00
N GLU A 456 -36.29 5.39 -49.15
CA GLU A 456 -35.07 4.89 -49.77
C GLU A 456 -34.08 6.06 -49.97
N ASN A 457 -33.03 6.10 -49.14
CA ASN A 457 -31.86 6.99 -49.13
C ASN A 457 -31.76 8.04 -47.99
N ASP A 458 -32.69 8.13 -47.02
CA ASP A 458 -32.42 8.99 -45.85
C ASP A 458 -31.59 8.27 -44.78
N LEU A 459 -30.28 8.50 -44.80
CA LEU A 459 -29.32 7.95 -43.82
C LEU A 459 -29.31 8.75 -42.50
N LEU A 460 -29.98 9.91 -42.45
CA LEU A 460 -29.90 10.83 -41.32
C LEU A 460 -30.36 10.20 -39.98
N PRO A 461 -31.43 9.38 -39.91
CA PRO A 461 -31.81 8.72 -38.66
C PRO A 461 -30.73 7.78 -38.14
N GLY A 462 -30.11 6.98 -39.02
CA GLY A 462 -29.01 6.09 -38.66
C GLY A 462 -27.75 6.84 -38.22
N LEU A 463 -27.43 7.96 -38.88
CA LEU A 463 -26.33 8.86 -38.50
C LEU A 463 -26.57 9.54 -37.14
N CYS A 464 -27.80 9.98 -36.86
CA CYS A 464 -28.18 10.51 -35.55
C CYS A 464 -27.99 9.44 -34.47
N LYS A 465 -28.39 8.20 -34.74
CA LYS A 465 -28.21 7.10 -33.78
C LYS A 465 -26.74 6.78 -33.51
N LEU A 466 -25.90 6.86 -34.55
CA LEU A 466 -24.46 6.67 -34.43
C LEU A 466 -23.83 7.76 -33.56
N LEU A 467 -24.19 9.02 -33.81
CA LEU A 467 -23.77 10.16 -33.02
C LEU A 467 -24.19 10.03 -31.55
N GLU A 468 -25.45 9.68 -31.29
CA GLU A 468 -25.94 9.48 -29.91
C GLU A 468 -25.14 8.39 -29.19
N THR A 469 -24.90 7.28 -29.87
CA THR A 469 -24.15 6.15 -29.31
C THR A 469 -22.70 6.54 -29.02
N TRP A 470 -22.06 7.26 -29.94
CA TRP A 470 -20.68 7.73 -29.74
C TRP A 470 -20.56 8.71 -28.58
N LEU A 471 -21.50 9.65 -28.44
CA LEU A 471 -21.53 10.57 -27.31
C LEU A 471 -21.72 9.84 -25.97
N MET A 472 -22.70 8.92 -25.88
CA MET A 472 -23.01 8.18 -24.65
C MET A 472 -21.90 7.22 -24.22
N GLU A 473 -21.29 6.50 -25.17
CA GLU A 473 -20.43 5.35 -24.86
C GLU A 473 -18.94 5.71 -24.94
N VAL A 474 -18.56 6.75 -25.70
CA VAL A 474 -17.15 7.11 -25.94
C VAL A 474 -16.79 8.48 -25.37
N VAL A 475 -17.63 9.50 -25.55
CA VAL A 475 -17.28 10.87 -25.15
C VAL A 475 -17.60 11.12 -23.68
N PHE A 476 -18.86 11.00 -23.27
CA PHE A 476 -19.32 11.39 -21.94
C PHE A 476 -18.77 10.55 -20.77
N PRO A 477 -18.51 9.23 -20.90
CA PRO A 477 -17.92 8.46 -19.82
C PRO A 477 -16.48 8.84 -19.46
N ARG A 478 -15.79 9.62 -20.33
CA ARG A 478 -14.38 9.99 -20.12
C ARG A 478 -14.17 11.22 -19.26
N PHE A 479 -15.22 12.01 -19.01
CA PHE A 479 -15.11 13.23 -18.21
C PHE A 479 -16.02 13.17 -17.00
N ARG A 480 -15.49 13.63 -15.88
CA ARG A 480 -16.12 13.46 -14.57
C ARG A 480 -17.48 14.13 -14.45
N GLU A 481 -17.66 15.27 -15.10
CA GLU A 481 -18.91 16.03 -15.09
C GLU A 481 -19.95 15.50 -16.07
N THR A 482 -19.55 14.67 -17.04
CA THR A 482 -20.44 14.17 -18.09
C THR A 482 -20.92 12.74 -17.88
N ASN A 483 -20.29 11.98 -16.98
CA ASN A 483 -20.54 10.56 -16.78
C ASN A 483 -22.01 10.22 -16.43
N ASP A 484 -22.70 11.09 -15.71
CA ASP A 484 -24.09 10.90 -15.25
C ASP A 484 -25.11 11.79 -16.01
N ILE A 485 -24.71 12.41 -17.13
CA ILE A 485 -25.61 13.28 -17.88
C ILE A 485 -26.59 12.43 -18.70
N VAL A 486 -27.89 12.65 -18.45
CA VAL A 486 -28.95 12.23 -19.38
C VAL A 486 -29.04 13.29 -20.47
N PHE A 487 -28.68 12.95 -21.71
CA PHE A 487 -28.72 13.90 -22.82
C PHE A 487 -29.81 13.58 -23.85
N LYS A 488 -30.26 14.63 -24.53
CA LYS A 488 -31.05 14.55 -25.77
C LYS A 488 -30.45 15.47 -26.82
N LEU A 489 -30.44 15.01 -28.06
CA LEU A 489 -29.87 15.76 -29.16
C LEU A 489 -30.66 17.05 -29.46
N GLY A 490 -32.00 17.00 -29.29
CA GLY A 490 -32.88 18.16 -29.39
C GLY A 490 -32.47 19.30 -28.45
N ASP A 491 -32.17 19.01 -27.18
CA ASP A 491 -31.77 20.04 -26.19
C ASP A 491 -30.49 20.80 -26.60
N TYR A 492 -29.64 20.22 -27.44
CA TYR A 492 -28.46 20.90 -27.98
C TYR A 492 -28.83 21.81 -29.15
N TYR A 493 -29.58 21.29 -30.14
CA TYR A 493 -29.95 22.05 -31.33
C TYR A 493 -31.03 23.11 -31.07
N ASP A 494 -31.81 22.98 -30.01
CA ASP A 494 -32.79 24.00 -29.59
C ASP A 494 -32.12 25.19 -28.87
N ASP A 495 -30.83 25.12 -28.53
CA ASP A 495 -30.14 26.21 -27.84
C ASP A 495 -29.92 27.42 -28.77
N PRO A 496 -30.27 28.65 -28.35
CA PRO A 496 -30.13 29.84 -29.18
C PRO A 496 -28.70 30.15 -29.62
N SER A 497 -27.69 29.76 -28.83
CA SER A 497 -26.27 29.96 -29.15
C SER A 497 -25.82 29.02 -30.26
N VAL A 498 -26.33 27.78 -30.24
CA VAL A 498 -26.09 26.78 -31.28
C VAL A 498 -26.74 27.21 -32.59
N LEU A 499 -28.02 27.57 -32.56
CA LEU A 499 -28.75 28.02 -33.75
C LEU A 499 -28.10 29.23 -34.42
N ARG A 500 -27.70 30.25 -33.64
CA ARG A 500 -27.00 31.44 -34.17
C ARG A 500 -25.65 31.10 -34.80
N TYR A 501 -24.96 30.09 -34.28
CA TYR A 501 -23.70 29.65 -34.87
C TYR A 501 -23.94 28.98 -36.22
N LEU A 502 -24.91 28.06 -36.29
CA LEU A 502 -25.28 27.36 -37.52
C LEU A 502 -25.80 28.31 -38.60
N GLU A 503 -26.58 29.32 -38.23
CA GLU A 503 -27.04 30.39 -39.14
C GLU A 503 -25.86 31.12 -39.81
N ARG A 504 -24.76 31.37 -39.08
CA ARG A 504 -23.54 31.98 -39.64
C ARG A 504 -22.79 31.06 -40.60
N LEU A 505 -23.06 29.76 -40.57
CA LEU A 505 -22.42 28.77 -41.43
C LEU A 505 -23.21 28.48 -42.70
N GLU A 506 -24.42 29.01 -42.83
CA GLU A 506 -25.20 28.88 -44.06
C GLU A 506 -24.41 29.41 -45.26
N ARG A 507 -24.26 28.53 -46.26
CA ARG A 507 -23.62 28.83 -47.54
C ARG A 507 -24.62 28.50 -48.65
N VAL A 508 -24.43 29.09 -49.82
CA VAL A 508 -25.25 28.76 -51.00
C VAL A 508 -25.08 27.28 -51.32
N GLY A 509 -26.11 26.47 -51.03
CA GLY A 509 -26.13 25.02 -51.28
C GLY A 509 -26.01 24.12 -50.04
N ALA A 510 -25.70 24.66 -48.85
CA ALA A 510 -25.65 23.89 -47.61
C ALA A 510 -26.60 24.54 -46.59
N SER A 511 -27.46 23.74 -45.94
CA SER A 511 -28.45 24.22 -44.97
C SER A 511 -28.26 23.60 -43.57
N PRO A 512 -27.18 23.96 -42.84
CA PRO A 512 -26.92 23.49 -41.47
C PRO A 512 -28.11 23.64 -40.52
N LEU A 513 -28.90 24.71 -40.67
CA LEU A 513 -30.07 24.98 -39.85
C LEU A 513 -31.22 23.99 -40.13
N ALA A 514 -31.41 23.61 -41.39
CA ALA A 514 -32.41 22.61 -41.78
C ALA A 514 -32.00 21.21 -41.29
N ALA A 515 -30.71 20.87 -41.43
CA ALA A 515 -30.16 19.64 -40.87
C ALA A 515 -30.32 19.59 -39.35
N ALA A 516 -29.98 20.66 -38.63
CA ALA A 516 -30.17 20.75 -37.18
C ALA A 516 -31.64 20.59 -36.75
N ALA A 517 -32.59 21.20 -37.46
CA ALA A 517 -34.01 21.04 -37.18
C ALA A 517 -34.48 19.58 -37.41
N ALA A 518 -33.97 18.93 -38.47
CA ALA A 518 -34.26 17.52 -38.74
C ALA A 518 -33.68 16.60 -37.65
N ILE A 519 -32.41 16.84 -37.26
CA ILE A 519 -31.72 16.10 -36.20
C ILE A 519 -32.44 16.27 -34.85
N ALA A 520 -32.86 17.49 -34.49
CA ALA A 520 -33.60 17.77 -33.27
C ALA A 520 -34.93 17.02 -33.23
N ARG A 521 -35.66 16.97 -34.35
CA ARG A 521 -36.93 16.23 -34.48
C ARG A 521 -36.72 14.73 -34.32
N ILE A 522 -35.73 14.15 -34.99
CA ILE A 522 -35.40 12.72 -34.89
C ILE A 522 -35.03 12.36 -33.44
N GLY A 523 -34.20 13.18 -32.78
CA GLY A 523 -33.82 12.98 -31.38
C GLY A 523 -34.99 13.10 -30.40
N ALA A 524 -36.02 13.89 -30.71
CA ALA A 524 -37.24 13.97 -29.90
C ALA A 524 -38.11 12.71 -30.03
N GLU A 525 -38.24 12.16 -31.23
CA GLU A 525 -39.07 10.98 -31.54
C GLU A 525 -38.44 9.66 -31.04
N ALA A 526 -37.10 9.55 -30.99
CA ALA A 526 -36.37 8.34 -30.60
C ALA A 526 -36.41 8.00 -29.09
N THR A 527 -36.84 8.92 -28.23
CA THR A 527 -36.82 8.71 -26.76
C THR A 527 -37.88 7.73 -26.22
N ALA A 528 -38.66 7.08 -27.09
CA ALA A 528 -39.70 6.11 -26.71
C ALA A 528 -39.31 4.62 -26.87
N VAL A 529 -38.14 4.28 -27.42
CA VAL A 529 -37.74 2.88 -27.69
C VAL A 529 -36.27 2.64 -27.33
N PHE A 530 -35.97 2.51 -26.05
CA PHE A 530 -34.62 2.17 -25.58
C PHE A 530 -34.66 0.94 -24.67
N ASP A 531 -34.56 -0.26 -25.26
CA ASP A 531 -34.15 -1.47 -24.51
C ASP A 531 -33.43 -2.55 -25.35
N ASN A 532 -33.40 -2.50 -26.69
CA ASN A 532 -32.85 -3.60 -27.52
C ASN A 532 -31.52 -3.32 -28.28
N VAL A 533 -30.93 -2.12 -28.20
CA VAL A 533 -29.81 -1.71 -29.10
C VAL A 533 -28.40 -1.87 -28.49
N LYS A 534 -28.28 -2.14 -27.18
CA LYS A 534 -26.98 -2.13 -26.49
C LYS A 534 -25.95 -3.10 -27.10
N ILE A 535 -26.33 -4.32 -27.48
CA ILE A 535 -25.33 -5.37 -27.77
C ILE A 535 -24.67 -5.21 -29.17
N SER A 536 -25.42 -4.90 -30.23
CA SER A 536 -24.87 -4.79 -31.59
C SER A 536 -24.09 -3.48 -31.79
N ALA A 537 -24.54 -2.38 -31.19
CA ALA A 537 -23.85 -1.10 -31.24
C ALA A 537 -22.51 -1.18 -30.48
N ILE A 538 -22.53 -1.80 -29.30
CA ILE A 538 -21.33 -2.06 -28.49
C ILE A 538 -20.40 -3.05 -29.20
N GLN A 539 -20.88 -4.09 -29.88
CA GLN A 539 -20.01 -4.99 -30.66
C GLN A 539 -19.37 -4.31 -31.88
N ALA A 540 -20.11 -3.45 -32.59
CA ALA A 540 -19.56 -2.66 -33.69
C ALA A 540 -18.49 -1.68 -33.17
N LEU A 541 -18.78 -0.97 -32.07
CA LEU A 541 -17.83 -0.05 -31.44
C LEU A 541 -16.64 -0.78 -30.80
N LYS A 542 -16.82 -1.91 -30.10
CA LYS A 542 -15.71 -2.72 -29.52
C LYS A 542 -14.78 -3.32 -30.58
N LYS A 543 -15.26 -3.50 -31.81
CA LYS A 543 -14.46 -3.98 -32.93
C LYS A 543 -13.63 -2.86 -33.59
N VAL A 544 -14.16 -1.64 -33.57
CA VAL A 544 -13.46 -0.42 -34.05
C VAL A 544 -12.57 0.19 -32.95
N PHE A 545 -12.89 -0.06 -31.69
CA PHE A 545 -12.19 0.40 -30.49
C PHE A 545 -11.92 -0.80 -29.55
N PRO A 546 -10.79 -1.52 -29.68
CA PRO A 546 -10.35 -2.43 -28.62
C PRO A 546 -9.98 -1.57 -27.41
N LEU A 547 -10.86 -1.55 -26.40
CA LEU A 547 -10.48 -1.07 -25.08
C LEU A 547 -9.29 -1.93 -24.62
N GLY A 548 -8.21 -1.28 -24.17
CA GLY A 548 -7.06 -1.95 -23.58
C GLY A 548 -7.48 -2.93 -22.47
N PRO A 549 -6.61 -3.88 -22.09
CA PRO A 549 -6.99 -5.05 -21.30
C PRO A 549 -7.82 -4.64 -20.09
N GLU A 550 -9.00 -5.25 -19.97
CA GLU A 550 -9.91 -5.09 -18.83
C GLU A 550 -9.16 -5.42 -17.53
N GLU A 551 -8.69 -4.41 -16.80
CA GLU A 551 -8.63 -4.52 -15.36
C GLU A 551 -10.05 -4.41 -14.84
N ALA A 552 -10.59 -5.57 -14.48
CA ALA A 552 -11.89 -5.74 -13.87
C ALA A 552 -12.13 -4.66 -12.81
N THR A 553 -13.00 -3.70 -13.14
CA THR A 553 -13.57 -2.78 -12.17
C THR A 553 -14.45 -3.62 -11.26
N VAL A 554 -13.89 -4.02 -10.12
CA VAL A 554 -14.63 -4.59 -9.00
C VAL A 554 -15.60 -3.53 -8.51
N ARG A 555 -16.81 -3.52 -9.08
CA ARG A 555 -17.97 -2.88 -8.47
C ARG A 555 -18.20 -3.57 -7.13
N ARG A 556 -17.81 -2.88 -6.06
CA ARG A 556 -18.27 -3.15 -4.70
C ARG A 556 -19.77 -2.81 -4.65
N GLN A 557 -20.62 -3.79 -4.99
CA GLN A 557 -22.05 -3.73 -4.72
C GLN A 557 -22.30 -4.45 -3.40
N GLY A 558 -22.75 -3.68 -2.41
CA GLY A 558 -23.20 -4.19 -1.12
C GLY A 558 -24.46 -5.03 -1.29
N TYR A 559 -24.57 -6.00 -0.37
CA TYR A 559 -25.72 -6.85 -0.09
C TYR A 559 -27.06 -6.09 -0.18
N ASP A 560 -27.98 -6.59 -1.00
CA ASP A 560 -29.20 -7.21 -0.49
C ASP A 560 -30.01 -7.91 -1.58
N GLU A 561 -30.70 -8.94 -1.12
CA GLU A 561 -31.91 -9.54 -1.68
C GLU A 561 -31.80 -10.86 -2.49
N ALA A 562 -32.53 -11.83 -1.96
CA ALA A 562 -32.46 -13.25 -2.20
C ALA A 562 -33.57 -13.74 -3.15
N SER A 563 -33.31 -14.92 -3.73
CA SER A 563 -34.28 -15.97 -4.11
C SER A 563 -34.92 -15.94 -5.51
N ARG A 564 -34.42 -16.86 -6.37
CA ARG A 564 -35.10 -18.04 -7.01
C ARG A 564 -34.45 -18.32 -8.37
N SER A 565 -33.66 -19.40 -8.54
CA SER A 565 -34.03 -20.78 -8.98
C SER A 565 -34.89 -20.77 -10.26
N GLU A 566 -34.55 -21.38 -11.40
CA GLU A 566 -34.14 -22.77 -11.69
C GLU A 566 -33.60 -22.87 -13.16
N ILE A 567 -32.46 -23.53 -13.47
CA ILE A 567 -32.26 -24.90 -14.06
C ILE A 567 -32.76 -25.05 -15.53
N ALA A 568 -32.11 -25.64 -16.56
CA ALA A 568 -31.08 -26.69 -16.76
C ALA A 568 -30.27 -26.41 -18.07
N VAL A 569 -28.96 -26.67 -18.20
CA VAL A 569 -28.23 -27.94 -18.52
C VAL A 569 -28.69 -28.69 -19.78
N GLU A 570 -27.82 -28.72 -20.81
CA GLU A 570 -27.54 -29.93 -21.61
C GLU A 570 -26.15 -29.82 -22.30
N LEU A 571 -25.45 -30.95 -22.36
CA LEU A 571 -24.03 -31.14 -22.66
C LEU A 571 -23.90 -32.23 -23.75
N ASP A 572 -22.91 -32.06 -24.63
CA ASP A 572 -22.22 -33.05 -25.50
C ASP A 572 -22.95 -33.75 -26.67
N GLU A 573 -22.30 -33.85 -27.86
CA GLU A 573 -21.38 -34.97 -28.24
C GLU A 573 -20.93 -34.98 -29.74
N TYR A 574 -19.62 -35.17 -29.94
CA TYR A 574 -18.86 -35.98 -30.96
C TYR A 574 -18.93 -35.85 -32.50
N GLY A 575 -17.73 -35.88 -33.13
CA GLY A 575 -17.50 -36.33 -34.51
C GLY A 575 -16.04 -36.22 -35.03
N ARG A 576 -15.35 -37.35 -35.22
CA ARG A 576 -13.91 -37.58 -35.55
C ARG A 576 -13.65 -37.87 -37.04
N GLN A 577 -12.46 -37.53 -37.60
CA GLN A 577 -11.72 -38.29 -38.66
C GLN A 577 -10.33 -37.63 -38.94
N LEU A 578 -9.17 -38.21 -38.57
CA LEU A 578 -8.31 -39.26 -39.16
C LEU A 578 -7.18 -38.72 -40.10
N TYR A 579 -5.91 -38.93 -39.70
CA TYR A 579 -4.65 -38.68 -40.45
C TYR A 579 -4.33 -39.81 -41.47
N PRO A 580 -3.30 -39.64 -42.34
CA PRO A 580 -1.99 -40.25 -42.02
C PRO A 580 -0.73 -39.46 -42.42
N ASP A 581 0.35 -39.83 -41.73
CA ASP A 581 1.76 -39.40 -41.67
C ASP A 581 2.65 -39.92 -42.83
N VAL A 582 3.73 -39.21 -43.18
CA VAL A 582 5.01 -39.77 -43.71
C VAL A 582 6.19 -38.82 -43.41
N SER A 583 7.18 -39.35 -42.69
CA SER A 583 8.53 -38.79 -42.43
C SER A 583 9.56 -39.20 -43.50
N ALA A 584 10.62 -38.39 -43.71
CA ALA A 584 11.96 -38.88 -44.13
C ALA A 584 13.08 -37.80 -44.04
N ASP A 585 14.19 -38.19 -43.40
CA ASP A 585 15.48 -37.49 -43.21
C ASP A 585 16.35 -37.38 -44.48
N ILE A 586 17.22 -36.36 -44.56
CA ILE A 586 18.54 -36.40 -45.25
C ILE A 586 19.57 -35.49 -44.52
N VAL A 587 20.79 -35.99 -44.32
CA VAL A 587 21.98 -35.36 -43.72
C VAL A 587 23.14 -35.29 -44.77
N ILE A 588 24.17 -34.44 -44.51
CA ILE A 588 25.59 -34.42 -44.99
C ILE A 588 25.88 -33.42 -46.16
N ASN A 589 26.87 -32.49 -46.24
CA ASN A 589 28.06 -32.03 -45.45
C ASN A 589 28.63 -30.68 -45.99
N ALA A 590 29.41 -29.97 -45.15
CA ALA A 590 30.59 -29.06 -45.39
C ALA A 590 30.41 -27.78 -46.27
N GLU A 591 31.01 -26.60 -46.05
CA GLU A 591 32.29 -26.19 -45.44
C GLU A 591 32.26 -24.66 -45.13
N GLU A 592 33.29 -24.16 -44.42
CA GLU A 592 33.55 -22.85 -43.77
C GLU A 592 33.13 -21.52 -44.43
N ASP A 593 32.59 -20.58 -43.64
CA ASP A 593 33.24 -19.27 -43.35
C ASP A 593 32.56 -18.56 -42.14
N ARG A 594 33.32 -18.06 -41.16
CA ARG A 594 32.82 -17.28 -39.99
C ARG A 594 33.36 -15.85 -40.02
N PRO A 595 32.60 -14.87 -39.49
CA PRO A 595 33.16 -13.85 -38.62
C PRO A 595 32.52 -13.86 -37.23
N TYR A 596 33.32 -13.49 -36.24
CA TYR A 596 33.06 -13.45 -34.80
C TYR A 596 32.01 -12.39 -34.42
N ASP A 597 31.01 -12.78 -33.60
CA ASP A 597 30.44 -11.98 -32.49
C ASP A 597 29.27 -12.64 -31.73
N LEU A 598 29.10 -13.96 -31.82
CA LEU A 598 27.97 -14.68 -31.19
C LEU A 598 28.35 -15.66 -30.07
N LEU A 599 29.57 -15.57 -29.53
CA LEU A 599 30.08 -16.49 -28.49
C LEU A 599 29.95 -15.94 -27.06
N GLU A 600 29.50 -14.70 -26.87
CA GLU A 600 29.23 -14.16 -25.53
C GLU A 600 27.82 -14.50 -25.00
N GLN A 601 26.89 -14.90 -25.87
CA GLN A 601 25.48 -15.10 -25.47
C GLN A 601 25.15 -16.54 -25.03
N GLU A 602 25.92 -17.55 -25.46
CA GLU A 602 25.75 -18.95 -25.03
C GLU A 602 26.46 -19.28 -23.70
N MET A 603 27.49 -18.53 -23.31
CA MET A 603 28.16 -18.73 -22.02
C MET A 603 27.34 -18.15 -20.85
N ILE A 604 26.41 -17.24 -21.15
CA ILE A 604 25.49 -16.63 -20.18
C ILE A 604 24.33 -17.58 -19.87
N THR A 605 23.79 -18.30 -20.87
CA THR A 605 22.66 -19.23 -20.66
C THR A 605 23.05 -20.50 -19.89
N HIS A 606 24.27 -21.01 -20.04
CA HIS A 606 24.74 -22.15 -19.22
C HIS A 606 25.04 -21.74 -17.76
N LYS A 607 25.46 -20.50 -17.52
CA LYS A 607 25.60 -19.94 -16.16
C LYS A 607 24.26 -19.63 -15.49
N ILE A 608 23.24 -19.26 -16.27
CA ILE A 608 21.87 -19.07 -15.75
C ILE A 608 21.24 -20.41 -15.34
N LYS A 609 21.54 -21.51 -16.04
CA LYS A 609 21.03 -22.84 -15.68
C LYS A 609 21.70 -23.39 -14.40
N ASP A 610 23.01 -23.20 -14.24
CA ASP A 610 23.75 -23.58 -13.01
C ASP A 610 23.36 -22.72 -11.79
N ALA A 611 23.09 -21.42 -12.01
CA ALA A 611 22.56 -20.53 -10.98
C ALA A 611 21.10 -20.83 -10.62
N SER A 612 20.26 -21.26 -11.57
CA SER A 612 18.86 -21.60 -11.32
C SER A 612 18.69 -22.86 -10.46
N VAL A 613 19.60 -23.83 -10.57
CA VAL A 613 19.61 -25.04 -9.71
C VAL A 613 20.09 -24.69 -8.30
N LYS A 614 21.10 -23.82 -8.16
CA LYS A 614 21.58 -23.30 -6.86
C LYS A 614 20.55 -22.40 -6.15
N ILE A 615 19.77 -21.61 -6.90
CA ILE A 615 18.67 -20.78 -6.38
C ILE A 615 17.47 -21.63 -5.95
N MET A 616 17.23 -22.79 -6.59
CA MET A 616 16.13 -23.69 -6.20
C MET A 616 16.38 -24.38 -4.84
N VAL A 617 17.65 -24.58 -4.46
CA VAL A 617 18.01 -25.20 -3.17
C VAL A 617 18.07 -24.16 -2.02
N ALA A 618 18.51 -22.93 -2.28
CA ALA A 618 18.50 -21.85 -1.29
C ALA A 618 17.13 -21.14 -1.16
N GLY A 619 16.33 -21.08 -2.23
CA GLY A 619 15.05 -20.39 -2.30
C GLY A 619 13.88 -21.12 -1.62
N VAL A 620 13.97 -22.44 -1.43
CA VAL A 620 12.91 -23.23 -0.79
C VAL A 620 12.98 -23.16 0.75
N VAL A 621 14.11 -22.74 1.34
CA VAL A 621 14.23 -22.57 2.80
C VAL A 621 13.88 -21.15 3.27
N VAL A 622 14.03 -20.13 2.42
CA VAL A 622 13.73 -18.72 2.78
C VAL A 622 12.40 -18.20 2.17
N GLY A 623 11.96 -18.76 1.04
CA GLY A 623 10.80 -18.27 0.29
C GLY A 623 9.43 -18.67 0.86
N PHE A 624 9.32 -19.75 1.64
CA PHE A 624 8.04 -20.19 2.22
C PHE A 624 7.85 -19.83 3.71
N LEU A 625 8.90 -19.38 4.40
CA LEU A 625 8.80 -18.80 5.74
C LEU A 625 8.47 -17.30 5.73
N THR A 626 8.54 -16.64 4.58
CA THR A 626 8.21 -15.22 4.43
C THR A 626 6.84 -14.97 3.78
N LEU A 627 6.28 -15.92 3.02
CA LEU A 627 5.00 -15.70 2.33
C LEU A 627 3.73 -16.15 3.08
N ALA A 628 3.84 -16.99 4.12
CA ALA A 628 2.71 -17.27 5.01
C ALA A 628 2.56 -16.23 6.14
N GLY A 629 3.61 -15.42 6.41
CA GLY A 629 3.62 -14.36 7.42
C GLY A 629 2.92 -13.06 7.01
N LEU A 630 2.49 -12.91 5.75
CA LEU A 630 1.85 -11.68 5.26
C LEU A 630 0.32 -11.76 5.18
N LYS A 631 -0.30 -12.85 5.68
CA LYS A 631 -1.77 -12.98 5.76
C LYS A 631 -2.33 -13.08 7.18
N TYR A 632 -1.48 -12.97 8.20
CA TYR A 632 -1.90 -12.88 9.61
C TYR A 632 -1.02 -11.86 10.36
N LEU A 633 -1.15 -10.58 10.01
CA LEU A 633 -0.99 -9.50 10.98
C LEU A 633 -2.35 -9.29 11.67
N PRO A 634 -2.40 -9.06 13.00
CA PRO A 634 -3.66 -8.90 13.69
C PRO A 634 -4.34 -7.63 13.17
N PHE A 635 -5.42 -7.83 12.43
CA PHE A 635 -6.48 -6.85 12.34
C PHE A 635 -6.83 -6.45 13.78
N ARG A 636 -6.54 -5.20 14.14
CA ARG A 636 -6.71 -4.65 15.48
C ARG A 636 -8.21 -4.53 15.79
N ASN A 637 -8.86 -5.66 16.06
CA ASN A 637 -10.28 -5.70 16.37
C ASN A 637 -10.44 -5.29 17.85
N ARG A 638 -10.90 -4.06 18.03
CA ARG A 638 -11.28 -3.49 19.31
C ARG A 638 -12.54 -4.20 19.80
N TYR A 639 -12.39 -5.20 20.67
CA TYR A 639 -13.54 -5.77 21.37
C TYR A 639 -14.17 -4.71 22.29
N VAL A 640 -15.38 -4.29 21.93
CA VAL A 640 -16.28 -3.56 22.82
C VAL A 640 -16.98 -4.61 23.68
N VAL A 641 -16.60 -4.70 24.95
CA VAL A 641 -17.41 -5.40 25.95
C VAL A 641 -18.60 -4.50 26.27
N SER A 642 -19.81 -4.95 25.91
CA SER A 642 -21.05 -4.37 26.44
C SER A 642 -21.20 -4.78 27.91
N PRO A 643 -21.65 -3.90 28.82
CA PRO A 643 -22.03 -4.31 30.16
C PRO A 643 -23.29 -5.18 30.07
N VAL A 644 -23.27 -6.33 30.73
CA VAL A 644 -24.48 -7.09 31.05
C VAL A 644 -24.85 -6.74 32.48
N ASP A 645 -26.10 -6.33 32.65
CA ASP A 645 -26.73 -5.88 33.89
C ASP A 645 -26.53 -6.86 35.07
N GLU A 646 -26.30 -6.27 36.23
CA GLU A 646 -26.45 -6.90 37.54
C GLU A 646 -27.89 -7.38 37.77
N GLY A 647 -28.02 -8.64 38.18
CA GLY A 647 -29.29 -9.26 38.56
C GLY A 647 -29.10 -10.40 39.57
N SER A 648 -28.87 -10.01 40.82
CA SER A 648 -29.26 -10.66 42.10
C SER A 648 -29.53 -12.17 42.20
N ALA A 649 -28.75 -12.78 43.11
CA ALA A 649 -29.13 -13.76 44.16
C ALA A 649 -29.69 -15.15 43.79
N VAL A 650 -29.04 -16.21 44.28
CA VAL A 650 -29.37 -16.93 45.55
C VAL A 650 -28.47 -18.17 45.65
N ALA A 651 -27.91 -18.38 46.85
CA ALA A 651 -27.16 -19.56 47.23
C ALA A 651 -28.07 -20.78 47.47
N SER A 652 -27.58 -21.98 47.17
CA SER A 652 -27.95 -23.19 47.92
C SER A 652 -26.89 -24.27 47.76
N ASP A 653 -26.23 -24.59 48.86
CA ASP A 653 -25.54 -25.86 49.12
C ASP A 653 -26.53 -27.02 49.12
N VAL A 654 -26.19 -28.15 48.47
CA VAL A 654 -26.61 -29.50 48.90
C VAL A 654 -25.49 -30.51 48.62
N ILE A 655 -25.28 -31.37 49.61
CA ILE A 655 -24.25 -32.39 49.75
C ILE A 655 -24.77 -33.75 49.19
N ASN A 656 -23.86 -34.52 48.61
CA ASN A 656 -23.63 -35.97 48.83
C ASN A 656 -24.20 -37.06 47.88
N VAL A 657 -23.31 -38.05 47.70
CA VAL A 657 -23.44 -39.49 47.34
C VAL A 657 -23.71 -39.88 45.89
N GLY A 658 -22.60 -40.20 45.19
CA GLY A 658 -22.23 -41.59 44.94
C GLY A 658 -22.69 -42.24 43.63
N SER A 659 -21.71 -42.54 42.77
CA SER A 659 -21.66 -43.81 42.04
C SER A 659 -20.29 -43.93 41.39
N SER A 660 -19.48 -44.83 41.91
CA SER A 660 -18.25 -45.33 41.32
C SER A 660 -18.51 -45.95 39.95
N THR A 661 -17.84 -45.42 38.94
CA THR A 661 -17.40 -46.22 37.79
C THR A 661 -15.93 -45.88 37.62
N ASP A 662 -15.07 -46.86 37.95
CA ASP A 662 -13.65 -46.83 37.61
C ASP A 662 -13.51 -46.75 36.09
N GLU A 663 -13.47 -45.53 35.55
CA GLU A 663 -12.78 -45.27 34.30
C GLU A 663 -11.35 -44.94 34.67
N ILE A 664 -10.44 -45.83 34.27
CA ILE A 664 -9.01 -45.58 34.25
C ILE A 664 -8.80 -44.33 33.39
N LEU A 665 -8.78 -43.15 34.01
CA LEU A 665 -8.32 -41.93 33.36
C LEU A 665 -6.84 -42.14 33.11
N GLU A 666 -6.48 -42.43 31.85
CA GLU A 666 -5.11 -42.26 31.40
C GLU A 666 -4.67 -40.85 31.80
N GLU A 667 -3.78 -40.76 32.78
CA GLU A 667 -3.18 -39.52 33.24
C GLU A 667 -2.30 -39.01 32.11
N VAL A 668 -2.89 -38.25 31.19
CA VAL A 668 -2.18 -37.62 30.10
C VAL A 668 -1.12 -36.69 30.72
N PRO A 669 0.17 -36.85 30.40
CA PRO A 669 1.23 -36.06 31.02
C PRO A 669 0.99 -34.58 30.74
N LYS A 670 0.84 -33.80 31.81
CA LYS A 670 0.63 -32.35 31.73
C LYS A 670 1.85 -31.69 31.07
N MET A 671 1.62 -30.86 30.05
CA MET A 671 2.69 -30.14 29.37
C MET A 671 3.44 -29.22 30.34
N ASP A 672 4.77 -29.31 30.34
CA ASP A 672 5.67 -28.40 31.06
C ASP A 672 6.90 -28.07 30.19
N ALA A 673 7.74 -27.14 30.64
CA ALA A 673 8.90 -26.71 29.85
C ALA A 673 9.90 -27.83 29.58
N ARG A 674 10.03 -28.81 30.48
CA ARG A 674 10.96 -29.95 30.30
C ARG A 674 10.43 -30.93 29.27
N LEU A 675 9.13 -31.21 29.30
CA LEU A 675 8.45 -32.04 28.32
C LEU A 675 8.49 -31.37 26.93
N ALA A 676 8.20 -30.06 26.86
CA ALA A 676 8.29 -29.27 25.64
C ALA A 676 9.71 -29.32 25.04
N GLU A 677 10.75 -29.08 25.86
CA GLU A 677 12.15 -29.22 25.42
C GLU A 677 12.44 -30.63 24.91
N SER A 678 12.01 -31.66 25.64
CA SER A 678 12.24 -33.06 25.24
C SER A 678 11.58 -33.40 23.90
N LEU A 679 10.38 -32.88 23.64
CA LEU A 679 9.64 -33.09 22.38
C LEU A 679 10.32 -32.37 21.22
N VAL A 680 10.76 -31.12 21.43
CA VAL A 680 11.49 -30.37 20.39
C VAL A 680 12.84 -31.02 20.11
N ARG A 681 13.59 -31.49 21.12
CA ARG A 681 14.82 -32.27 20.90
C ARG A 681 14.58 -33.57 20.16
N LYS A 682 13.51 -34.30 20.53
CA LYS A 682 13.11 -35.54 19.85
C LYS A 682 12.79 -35.26 18.37
N TRP A 683 12.05 -34.19 18.10
CA TRP A 683 11.76 -33.73 16.75
C TRP A 683 13.04 -33.43 15.96
N GLN A 684 13.96 -32.62 16.49
CA GLN A 684 15.21 -32.29 15.79
C GLN A 684 16.06 -33.53 15.48
N SER A 685 16.09 -34.52 16.38
CA SER A 685 16.77 -35.79 16.14
C SER A 685 16.12 -36.60 15.01
N ILE A 686 14.77 -36.69 15.00
CA ILE A 686 14.03 -37.41 13.97
C ILE A 686 14.15 -36.71 12.61
N LYS A 687 14.11 -35.37 12.57
CA LYS A 687 14.36 -34.55 11.38
C LYS A 687 15.71 -34.90 10.76
N SER A 688 16.77 -34.97 11.57
CA SER A 688 18.11 -35.35 11.11
C SER A 688 18.18 -36.76 10.55
N GLN A 689 17.40 -37.71 11.08
CA GLN A 689 17.36 -39.10 10.58
C GLN A 689 16.55 -39.24 9.29
N ALA A 690 15.44 -38.51 9.17
CA ALA A 690 14.57 -38.54 8.00
C ALA A 690 15.21 -37.89 6.77
N LEU A 691 15.98 -36.81 6.98
CA LEU A 691 16.66 -36.09 5.89
C LEU A 691 18.11 -36.51 5.68
N GLY A 692 18.70 -37.27 6.60
CA GLY A 692 20.06 -37.79 6.47
C GLY A 692 20.17 -38.94 5.46
N SER A 693 21.38 -39.44 5.27
CA SER A 693 21.74 -40.45 4.26
C SER A 693 20.93 -41.75 4.27
N ASN A 694 20.29 -42.10 5.39
CA ASN A 694 19.49 -43.32 5.52
C ASN A 694 17.99 -43.12 5.24
N HIS A 695 17.52 -41.88 5.06
CA HIS A 695 16.12 -41.54 4.76
C HIS A 695 15.07 -42.28 5.62
N PHE A 696 15.26 -42.28 6.95
CA PHE A 696 14.35 -43.00 7.85
C PHE A 696 13.04 -42.23 8.10
N LEU A 697 12.05 -42.42 7.22
CA LEU A 697 10.74 -41.75 7.29
C LEU A 697 9.82 -42.27 8.42
N GLY A 698 9.95 -43.55 8.80
CA GLY A 698 8.99 -44.21 9.70
C GLY A 698 8.85 -43.56 11.08
N ASN A 699 9.89 -42.85 11.55
CA ASN A 699 9.93 -42.22 12.86
C ASN A 699 9.22 -40.85 12.90
N LEU A 700 8.89 -40.25 11.75
CA LEU A 700 8.22 -38.94 11.69
C LEU A 700 6.88 -38.96 12.44
N SER A 701 6.12 -40.06 12.31
CA SER A 701 4.80 -40.25 12.93
C SER A 701 4.85 -40.37 14.47
N GLU A 702 6.03 -40.58 15.06
CA GLU A 702 6.19 -40.66 16.51
C GLU A 702 6.12 -39.29 17.20
N VAL A 703 6.45 -38.22 16.49
CA VAL A 703 6.57 -36.86 17.06
C VAL A 703 5.74 -35.83 16.30
N LEU A 704 5.43 -36.08 15.03
CA LEU A 704 4.61 -35.20 14.21
C LEU A 704 3.21 -35.78 13.98
N ASP A 705 2.25 -34.89 13.81
CA ASP A 705 0.89 -35.19 13.36
C ASP A 705 0.38 -34.04 12.47
N GLY A 706 -0.83 -34.15 11.93
CA GLY A 706 -1.49 -33.08 11.19
C GLY A 706 -0.69 -32.57 9.97
N GLN A 707 -0.65 -31.24 9.80
CA GLN A 707 0.00 -30.61 8.65
C GLN A 707 1.53 -30.73 8.73
N MET A 708 2.10 -30.64 9.94
CA MET A 708 3.53 -30.78 10.16
C MET A 708 4.03 -32.15 9.69
N PHE A 709 3.31 -33.24 10.00
CA PHE A 709 3.69 -34.57 9.52
C PHE A 709 3.75 -34.64 7.99
N LYS A 710 2.67 -34.21 7.31
CA LYS A 710 2.57 -34.29 5.84
C LYS A 710 3.67 -33.49 5.14
N ILE A 711 3.91 -32.25 5.57
CA ILE A 711 4.92 -31.37 4.95
C ILE A 711 6.31 -31.98 5.05
N TRP A 712 6.66 -32.52 6.22
CA TRP A 712 7.99 -33.09 6.44
C TRP A 712 8.17 -34.49 5.84
N GLU A 713 7.09 -35.27 5.71
CA GLU A 713 7.10 -36.54 4.98
C GLU A 713 7.31 -36.30 3.47
N ASP A 714 6.52 -35.43 2.85
CA ASP A 714 6.65 -35.09 1.43
C ASP A 714 8.06 -34.58 1.11
N ARG A 715 8.60 -33.70 1.97
CA ARG A 715 9.95 -33.15 1.82
C ARG A 715 11.06 -34.19 1.97
N ALA A 716 10.91 -35.13 2.91
CA ALA A 716 11.88 -36.20 3.09
C ALA A 716 11.88 -37.17 1.89
N ILE A 717 10.71 -37.44 1.30
CA ILE A 717 10.58 -38.24 0.07
C ILE A 717 11.23 -37.52 -1.11
N GLU A 718 10.98 -36.24 -1.29
CA GLU A 718 11.57 -35.43 -2.36
C GLU A 718 13.11 -35.44 -2.31
N ILE A 719 13.67 -35.20 -1.12
CA ILE A 719 15.12 -35.22 -0.89
C ILE A 719 15.71 -36.60 -1.22
N ALA A 720 15.04 -37.68 -0.82
CA ALA A 720 15.46 -39.05 -1.13
C ALA A 720 15.41 -39.35 -2.64
N ILE A 721 14.38 -38.90 -3.35
CA ILE A 721 14.24 -39.08 -4.81
C ILE A 721 15.36 -38.36 -5.57
N ASN A 722 15.73 -37.16 -5.12
CA ASN A 722 16.78 -36.36 -5.74
C ASN A 722 18.20 -36.83 -5.38
N GLY A 723 18.35 -37.85 -4.51
CA GLY A 723 19.66 -38.36 -4.08
C GLY A 723 20.43 -37.39 -3.17
N TRP A 724 19.72 -36.47 -2.51
CA TRP A 724 20.26 -35.50 -1.58
C TRP A 724 20.20 -36.03 -0.16
N SER A 725 21.14 -35.62 0.69
CA SER A 725 21.07 -35.88 2.12
C SER A 725 21.53 -34.68 2.93
N TRP A 726 20.90 -34.46 4.07
CA TRP A 726 21.23 -33.38 4.99
C TRP A 726 21.75 -33.92 6.33
N ASP A 727 22.95 -33.49 6.69
CA ASP A 727 23.54 -33.75 8.00
C ASP A 727 23.24 -32.57 8.93
N TYR A 728 22.23 -32.72 9.79
CA TYR A 728 21.83 -31.72 10.78
C TYR A 728 22.52 -31.93 12.13
N SER A 729 22.87 -30.85 12.81
CA SER A 729 23.39 -30.84 14.18
C SER A 729 22.79 -29.68 14.98
N LEU A 730 22.07 -30.02 16.05
CA LEU A 730 21.50 -29.05 16.98
C LEU A 730 22.54 -28.66 18.04
N THR A 731 22.96 -27.40 18.09
CA THR A 731 23.96 -26.89 19.04
C THR A 731 23.31 -26.32 20.29
N ASN A 732 22.21 -25.57 20.14
CA ASN A 732 21.49 -24.98 21.26
C ASN A 732 19.97 -25.08 21.09
N LEU A 733 19.26 -25.19 22.21
CA LEU A 733 17.80 -25.15 22.24
C LEU A 733 17.37 -24.53 23.57
N ASN A 734 16.55 -23.49 23.48
CA ASN A 734 15.93 -22.84 24.63
C ASN A 734 14.41 -22.73 24.42
N ILE A 735 13.64 -22.99 25.48
CA ILE A 735 12.18 -22.82 25.47
C ILE A 735 11.84 -21.43 25.98
N ASP A 736 11.21 -20.63 25.11
CA ASP A 736 10.93 -19.21 25.33
C ASP A 736 9.61 -19.02 26.07
N SER A 737 8.59 -19.77 25.65
CA SER A 737 7.28 -19.79 26.28
C SER A 737 6.59 -21.16 26.11
N VAL A 738 5.73 -21.50 27.07
CA VAL A 738 4.82 -22.66 26.98
C VAL A 738 3.44 -22.19 27.43
N THR A 739 2.50 -22.18 26.48
CA THR A 739 1.11 -21.78 26.72
C THR A 739 0.20 -22.98 26.52
N ILE A 740 -0.60 -23.34 27.52
CA ILE A 740 -1.47 -24.52 27.48
C ILE A 740 -2.92 -24.05 27.32
N SER A 741 -3.70 -24.73 26.48
CA SER A 741 -5.12 -24.46 26.31
C SER A 741 -5.94 -24.80 27.57
N LEU A 742 -7.13 -24.20 27.68
CA LEU A 742 -8.04 -24.41 28.82
C LEU A 742 -8.47 -25.88 29.01
N ASP A 743 -8.56 -26.64 27.91
CA ASP A 743 -8.88 -28.07 27.92
C ASP A 743 -7.66 -28.96 28.25
N GLY A 744 -6.46 -28.37 28.38
CA GLY A 744 -5.21 -29.08 28.65
C GLY A 744 -4.71 -29.98 27.52
N ARG A 745 -5.37 -29.96 26.35
CA ARG A 745 -5.09 -30.88 25.23
C ARG A 745 -4.27 -30.24 24.11
N ARG A 746 -4.01 -28.94 24.16
CA ARG A 746 -3.16 -28.24 23.21
C ARG A 746 -2.12 -27.39 23.93
N ALA A 747 -0.98 -27.19 23.29
CA ALA A 747 0.07 -26.33 23.78
C ALA A 747 0.72 -25.56 22.63
N ILE A 748 1.00 -24.28 22.86
CA ILE A 748 1.83 -23.45 21.98
C ILE A 748 3.18 -23.27 22.66
N ILE A 749 4.24 -23.65 21.96
CA ILE A 749 5.61 -23.60 22.47
C ILE A 749 6.44 -22.73 21.54
N GLU A 750 7.01 -21.66 22.08
CA GLU A 750 8.01 -20.89 21.36
C GLU A 750 9.40 -21.31 21.83
N ALA A 751 10.29 -21.59 20.90
CA ALA A 751 11.63 -22.06 21.20
C ALA A 751 12.66 -21.42 20.25
N THR A 752 13.78 -20.98 20.81
CA THR A 752 14.93 -20.51 20.07
C THR A 752 15.91 -21.67 19.88
N LEU A 753 16.25 -21.97 18.63
CA LEU A 753 17.14 -23.08 18.24
C LEU A 753 18.38 -22.53 17.56
N GLU A 754 19.53 -23.17 17.80
CA GLU A 754 20.74 -22.98 17.03
C GLU A 754 21.12 -24.32 16.40
N GLU A 755 21.22 -24.35 15.08
CA GLU A 755 21.56 -25.56 14.34
C GLU A 755 22.49 -25.29 13.16
N SER A 756 23.32 -26.28 12.86
CA SER A 756 24.11 -26.34 11.64
C SER A 756 23.65 -27.48 10.76
N ALA A 757 23.60 -27.28 9.45
CA ALA A 757 23.25 -28.32 8.49
C ALA A 757 24.18 -28.31 7.28
N GLN A 758 24.49 -29.50 6.76
CA GLN A 758 25.29 -29.68 5.55
C GLN A 758 24.52 -30.51 4.52
N LEU A 759 24.37 -30.00 3.30
CA LEU A 759 23.80 -30.70 2.16
C LEU A 759 24.91 -31.51 1.45
N ILE A 760 24.60 -32.78 1.19
CA ILE A 760 25.43 -33.70 0.44
C ILE A 760 24.61 -34.17 -0.77
N ASP A 761 25.01 -33.72 -1.95
CA ASP A 761 24.52 -34.22 -3.24
C ASP A 761 25.54 -35.25 -3.77
N ALA A 762 25.16 -36.52 -3.74
CA ALA A 762 26.03 -37.61 -4.19
C ALA A 762 26.25 -37.62 -5.71
N THR A 763 25.40 -36.92 -6.47
CA THR A 763 25.40 -36.88 -7.94
C THR A 763 26.14 -35.67 -8.49
N HIS A 764 26.05 -34.53 -7.80
CA HIS A 764 26.61 -33.24 -8.21
C HIS A 764 27.25 -32.51 -7.02
N PRO A 765 28.51 -32.83 -6.66
CA PRO A 765 29.18 -32.26 -5.48
C PRO A 765 29.28 -30.73 -5.46
N GLU A 766 29.13 -30.07 -6.61
CA GLU A 766 29.03 -28.62 -6.76
C GLU A 766 27.79 -27.98 -6.12
N ASN A 767 26.78 -28.79 -5.75
CA ASN A 767 25.56 -28.38 -5.06
C ASN A 767 25.67 -28.51 -3.53
N ASN A 768 26.79 -29.01 -3.00
CA ASN A 768 27.00 -29.11 -1.57
C ASN A 768 26.99 -27.71 -0.93
N ASP A 769 26.26 -27.58 0.17
CA ASP A 769 26.10 -26.33 0.91
C ASP A 769 26.13 -26.59 2.41
N ALA A 770 26.41 -25.56 3.20
CA ALA A 770 26.39 -25.65 4.66
C ALA A 770 25.98 -24.32 5.29
N TYR A 771 25.17 -24.39 6.34
CA TYR A 771 24.80 -23.22 7.13
C TYR A 771 24.88 -23.49 8.63
N ASN A 772 24.98 -22.41 9.40
CA ASN A 772 24.76 -22.37 10.84
C ASN A 772 23.85 -21.17 11.13
N THR A 773 22.74 -21.40 11.82
CA THR A 773 21.73 -20.37 12.06
C THR A 773 21.11 -20.50 13.44
N SER A 774 20.71 -19.35 13.99
CA SER A 774 19.92 -19.25 15.20
C SER A 774 18.57 -18.62 14.86
N TYR A 775 17.46 -19.28 15.19
CA TYR A 775 16.12 -18.79 14.85
C TYR A 775 15.08 -19.19 15.91
N THR A 776 13.96 -18.46 15.94
CA THR A 776 12.83 -18.75 16.85
C THR A 776 11.69 -19.43 16.09
N MET A 777 11.25 -20.59 16.59
CA MET A 777 10.09 -21.34 16.09
C MET A 777 8.95 -21.33 17.11
N ARG A 778 7.72 -21.19 16.61
CA ARG A 778 6.48 -21.49 17.33
C ARG A 778 5.96 -22.85 16.88
N TYR A 779 5.79 -23.76 17.82
CA TYR A 779 5.19 -25.08 17.63
C TYR A 779 3.79 -25.11 18.22
N GLU A 780 2.81 -25.61 17.46
CA GLU A 780 1.54 -26.06 18.03
C GLU A 780 1.63 -27.57 18.28
N MET A 781 1.27 -27.97 19.50
CA MET A 781 1.25 -29.37 19.90
C MET A 781 -0.15 -29.76 20.38
N ALA A 782 -0.57 -30.97 20.02
CA ALA A 782 -1.82 -31.56 20.47
C ALA A 782 -1.55 -32.86 21.23
N CYS A 783 -2.37 -33.11 22.24
CA CYS A 783 -2.29 -34.33 23.02
C CYS A 783 -3.28 -35.37 22.52
N SER A 784 -2.75 -36.55 22.20
CA SER A 784 -3.49 -37.73 21.73
C SER A 784 -3.31 -38.90 22.70
N PRO A 785 -4.07 -40.00 22.56
CA PRO A 785 -3.81 -41.23 23.32
C PRO A 785 -2.40 -41.79 23.12
N SER A 786 -1.71 -41.40 22.03
CA SER A 786 -0.32 -41.77 21.75
C SER A 786 0.72 -40.79 22.32
N GLY A 787 0.29 -39.79 23.10
CA GLY A 787 1.13 -38.73 23.67
C GLY A 787 1.01 -37.39 22.92
N TRP A 788 1.86 -36.44 23.31
CA TRP A 788 1.96 -35.12 22.68
C TRP A 788 2.69 -35.20 21.34
N LYS A 789 2.12 -34.58 20.31
CA LYS A 789 2.69 -34.48 18.97
C LYS A 789 2.63 -33.05 18.45
N ILE A 790 3.59 -32.70 17.60
CA ILE A 790 3.65 -31.40 16.92
C ILE A 790 2.73 -31.45 15.71
N THR A 791 1.71 -30.61 15.69
CA THR A 791 0.71 -30.56 14.61
C THR A 791 1.02 -29.47 13.59
N GLU A 792 1.60 -28.35 14.03
CA GLU A 792 1.97 -27.20 13.19
C GLU A 792 3.26 -26.54 13.70
N GLY A 793 3.94 -25.78 12.83
CA GLY A 793 5.15 -25.06 13.16
C GLY A 793 5.38 -23.84 12.26
N ALA A 794 5.79 -22.71 12.84
CA ALA A 794 6.07 -21.47 12.13
C ALA A 794 7.33 -20.77 12.67
N VAL A 795 8.20 -20.31 11.77
CA VAL A 795 9.37 -19.48 12.16
C VAL A 795 8.93 -18.05 12.37
N LEU A 796 9.25 -17.48 13.54
CA LEU A 796 8.82 -16.13 13.94
C LEU A 796 9.85 -15.05 13.59
N LYS A 797 11.14 -15.43 13.52
CA LYS A 797 12.26 -14.57 13.10
C LYS A 797 13.57 -15.38 13.00
N SER A 798 14.37 -15.11 11.96
CA SER A 798 15.82 -15.36 11.90
C SER A 798 16.59 -14.10 12.27
#